data_AF-A0A951ER11-F1
#
_entry.id   AF-A0A951ER11-F1
#
_cell.length_a   1.000
_cell.length_b   1.000
_cell.length_c   1.000
_cell.angle_alpha   90.00
_cell.angle_beta   90.00
_cell.angle_gamma   90.00
#
_symmetry.space_group_name_H-M   'P 1'
#
loop_
_entity.id
_entity.type
_entity.pdbx_description
1 polymer ?
#
loop_
_entity_poly.entity_id
_entity_poly.type
_entity_poly.pdbx_seq_one_letter_code
_entity_poly.pdbx_strand_id
1 'polypeptide(L)'
;MLLADRLDIPDGTAALLFDLDGVLLDSLSLDYEIVGTLLHEELSSVVEVPRSVIRENFPHAIPDFWRKISDACALGLTQEAISRLAEKHESHRRVATIAAHNGIPEIIDAAHSQGIPIGVVSNNPYVEIRKTLAGAGLVADVIVGNDEPGLRGKPAPDTYQEAATRLGLQPSVCVAVEDSLLGTEAASTAGCYTVAVATGANSFLELSKSPHVSRCYTSFARCYVSLGRAGIMSKTLSSPNEFVSHMIEHIAWRLGCSIDLSWTNDDWSGLGSALGREVRKLPIRQEAASTIGMIDDGSAEIQVTATSSGGAVLTASQQVDLEWFLNSRAEQLSDGRPLVQVLKGLGAGGALDFKITVASFEDPHHTWEGVFRGVGIALDKMFNEQPVAPNPPSDERTEIPARPLPTTGQQSLERAVERGWTIQRVSEWGASLERRTAESVVRVSLRLGAPSVRCTINVANSIDVTGMVDLLAEFAEGATLQLSVTYEAMRLSSSHVVAEDIGMTLGRALRYVAIERMDKFGIQGAGSSIRDPNEGMYQPIRVGVSMEGRKFWKYVPMSQDYGDFRKNFLVGHTLANGLYSEDLDDFIDGFAGGLESSIIIHVDNNTDPVTGWPFLFRGLGEAMAGLLAVNPHRLSLAPGVKATLA
;
A
#
# COMPACT_ATOMS: atom_id res chain seq x y z
N MET A 1 -29.18 1.65 -4.30
CA MET A 1 -28.76 3.01 -4.68
C MET A 1 -27.77 2.89 -5.84
N LEU A 2 -28.20 2.29 -6.96
CA LEU A 2 -27.28 1.78 -7.99
C LEU A 2 -26.57 2.90 -8.77
N LEU A 3 -27.24 4.05 -8.94
CA LEU A 3 -26.65 5.25 -9.56
C LEU A 3 -25.56 5.89 -8.69
N ALA A 4 -25.78 5.97 -7.38
CA ALA A 4 -24.73 6.44 -6.47
C ALA A 4 -23.56 5.45 -6.42
N ASP A 5 -23.83 4.14 -6.46
CA ASP A 5 -22.78 3.11 -6.44
C ASP A 5 -21.95 3.05 -7.76
N ARG A 6 -22.48 3.52 -8.89
CA ARG A 6 -21.82 3.46 -10.21
C ARG A 6 -21.32 4.79 -10.76
N LEU A 7 -21.94 5.91 -10.37
CA LEU A 7 -21.60 7.25 -10.85
C LEU A 7 -21.42 8.26 -9.71
N ASP A 8 -21.77 7.90 -8.47
CA ASP A 8 -21.71 8.75 -7.28
C ASP A 8 -22.33 10.14 -7.51
N ILE A 9 -23.53 10.13 -8.10
CA ILE A 9 -24.25 11.36 -8.44
C ILE A 9 -24.65 12.12 -7.16
N PRO A 10 -24.59 13.46 -7.16
CA PRO A 10 -25.02 14.26 -6.01
C PRO A 10 -26.49 14.03 -5.63
N ASP A 11 -26.79 14.15 -4.33
CA ASP A 11 -28.16 14.17 -3.84
C ASP A 11 -28.96 15.30 -4.51
N GLY A 12 -30.18 14.98 -4.95
CA GLY A 12 -31.04 15.93 -5.66
C GLY A 12 -30.78 16.06 -7.17
N THR A 13 -29.95 15.17 -7.74
CA THR A 13 -29.82 15.05 -9.20
C THR A 13 -31.18 14.83 -9.87
N ALA A 14 -31.52 15.70 -10.81
CA ALA A 14 -32.81 15.72 -11.49
C ALA A 14 -32.77 15.21 -12.94
N ALA A 15 -31.59 15.06 -13.55
CA ALA A 15 -31.41 14.43 -14.86
C ALA A 15 -29.98 13.92 -15.05
N LEU A 16 -29.83 12.91 -15.92
CA LEU A 16 -28.54 12.44 -16.44
C LEU A 16 -28.41 12.82 -17.91
N LEU A 17 -27.33 13.50 -18.27
CA LEU A 17 -27.03 13.93 -19.65
C LEU A 17 -25.78 13.19 -20.11
N PHE A 18 -25.91 12.22 -21.00
CA PHE A 18 -24.79 11.43 -21.48
C PHE A 18 -24.27 11.95 -22.81
N ASP A 19 -22.95 11.98 -22.97
CA ASP A 19 -22.39 11.84 -24.31
C ASP A 19 -22.74 10.46 -24.91
N LEU A 20 -22.66 10.36 -26.24
CA LEU A 20 -22.97 9.13 -26.95
C LEU A 20 -21.72 8.25 -27.12
N ASP A 21 -20.67 8.80 -27.69
CA ASP A 21 -19.50 8.08 -28.18
C ASP A 21 -18.47 7.93 -27.06
N GLY A 22 -18.02 6.70 -26.79
CA GLY A 22 -17.12 6.43 -25.68
C GLY A 22 -17.75 6.54 -24.30
N VAL A 23 -19.06 6.87 -24.19
CA VAL A 23 -19.82 6.92 -22.94
C VAL A 23 -20.97 5.92 -22.94
N LEU A 24 -22.00 6.13 -23.77
CA LEU A 24 -23.08 5.15 -23.89
C LEU A 24 -22.63 3.95 -24.71
N LEU A 25 -21.84 4.20 -25.77
CA LEU A 25 -21.47 3.22 -26.78
C LEU A 25 -19.95 3.03 -26.84
N ASP A 26 -19.50 1.79 -27.00
CA ASP A 26 -18.08 1.46 -27.16
C ASP A 26 -17.59 1.71 -28.60
N SER A 27 -17.66 2.97 -29.05
CA SER A 27 -17.22 3.36 -30.38
C SER A 27 -15.70 3.36 -30.54
N LEU A 28 -14.93 3.47 -29.45
CA LEU A 28 -13.47 3.35 -29.52
C LEU A 28 -13.03 1.91 -29.86
N SER A 29 -13.66 0.89 -29.27
CA SER A 29 -13.36 -0.51 -29.65
C SER A 29 -13.75 -0.80 -31.10
N LEU A 30 -14.89 -0.26 -31.56
CA LEU A 30 -15.27 -0.37 -32.97
C LEU A 30 -14.20 0.25 -33.89
N ASP A 31 -13.73 1.46 -33.59
CA ASP A 31 -12.68 2.12 -34.37
C ASP A 31 -11.40 1.31 -34.40
N TYR A 32 -11.05 0.69 -33.27
CA TYR A 32 -9.89 -0.19 -33.20
C TYR A 32 -10.00 -1.37 -34.18
N GLU A 33 -11.17 -2.01 -34.23
CA GLU A 33 -11.45 -3.11 -35.17
C GLU A 33 -11.46 -2.65 -36.63
N ILE A 34 -12.07 -1.49 -36.91
CA ILE A 34 -12.11 -0.89 -38.24
C ILE A 34 -10.70 -0.57 -38.72
N VAL A 35 -9.86 0.07 -37.89
CA VAL A 35 -8.50 0.44 -38.26
C VAL A 35 -7.68 -0.79 -38.60
N GLY A 36 -7.72 -1.82 -37.75
CA GLY A 36 -7.00 -3.07 -37.99
C GLY A 36 -7.42 -3.75 -39.29
N THR A 37 -8.74 -3.81 -39.54
CA THR A 37 -9.31 -4.41 -40.77
C THR A 37 -8.90 -3.63 -42.02
N LEU A 38 -9.10 -2.31 -42.02
CA LEU A 38 -8.87 -1.48 -43.20
C LEU A 38 -7.38 -1.31 -43.53
N LEU A 39 -6.50 -1.26 -42.53
CA LEU A 39 -5.05 -1.26 -42.78
C LEU A 39 -4.58 -2.60 -43.35
N HIS A 40 -5.15 -3.71 -42.87
CA HIS A 40 -4.82 -5.02 -43.41
C HIS A 40 -5.20 -5.13 -44.90
N GLU A 41 -6.38 -4.63 -45.28
CA GLU A 41 -6.81 -4.56 -46.68
C GLU A 41 -5.93 -3.65 -47.54
N GLU A 42 -5.61 -2.45 -47.07
CA GLU A 42 -4.90 -1.44 -47.85
C GLU A 42 -3.41 -1.78 -48.03
N LEU A 43 -2.76 -2.33 -46.99
CA LEU A 43 -1.32 -2.61 -46.98
C LEU A 43 -0.97 -4.07 -47.26
N SER A 44 -1.97 -4.96 -47.37
CA SER A 44 -1.77 -6.41 -47.57
C SER A 44 -0.81 -7.06 -46.56
N SER A 45 -0.73 -6.50 -45.36
CA SER A 45 0.14 -6.94 -44.26
C SER A 45 -0.57 -6.75 -42.92
N VAL A 46 -0.16 -7.47 -41.89
CA VAL A 46 -0.69 -7.27 -40.53
C VAL A 46 0.10 -6.12 -39.92
N VAL A 47 -0.55 -4.96 -39.82
CA VAL A 47 0.00 -3.78 -39.13
C VAL A 47 -0.73 -3.67 -37.79
N GLU A 48 0.02 -3.81 -36.71
CA GLU A 48 -0.51 -3.63 -35.36
C GLU A 48 -0.38 -2.15 -34.98
N VAL A 49 -1.52 -1.47 -34.87
CA VAL A 49 -1.59 -0.10 -34.35
C VAL A 49 -1.85 -0.17 -32.84
N PRO A 50 -1.01 0.46 -31.99
CA PRO A 50 -1.27 0.50 -30.56
C PRO A 50 -2.63 1.15 -30.24
N ARG A 51 -3.40 0.58 -29.31
CA ARG A 51 -4.70 1.14 -28.88
C ARG A 51 -4.59 2.58 -28.39
N SER A 52 -3.46 2.96 -27.77
CA SER A 52 -3.20 4.32 -27.32
C SER A 52 -3.18 5.33 -28.47
N VAL A 53 -2.57 4.98 -29.61
CA VAL A 53 -2.52 5.83 -30.80
C VAL A 53 -3.93 6.07 -31.37
N ILE A 54 -4.77 5.02 -31.37
CA ILE A 54 -6.15 5.15 -31.85
C ILE A 54 -6.97 6.03 -30.90
N ARG A 55 -6.84 5.82 -29.58
CA ARG A 55 -7.48 6.65 -28.55
C ARG A 55 -7.07 8.12 -28.66
N GLU A 56 -5.78 8.42 -28.73
CA GLU A 56 -5.26 9.80 -28.83
C GLU A 56 -5.80 10.56 -30.03
N ASN A 57 -6.16 9.85 -31.11
CA ASN A 57 -6.66 10.46 -32.33
C ASN A 57 -8.18 10.35 -32.50
N PHE A 58 -8.86 9.57 -31.65
CA PHE A 58 -10.31 9.35 -31.64
C PHE A 58 -11.16 10.64 -31.71
N PRO A 59 -10.76 11.76 -31.07
CA PRO A 59 -11.51 13.03 -31.17
C PRO A 59 -11.45 13.73 -32.54
N HIS A 60 -10.56 13.31 -33.44
CA HIS A 60 -10.35 13.98 -34.73
C HIS A 60 -11.33 13.47 -35.80
N ALA A 61 -11.66 14.35 -36.75
CA ALA A 61 -12.41 13.95 -37.93
C ALA A 61 -11.69 12.81 -38.67
N ILE A 62 -12.45 11.84 -39.18
CA ILE A 62 -11.93 10.58 -39.74
C ILE A 62 -10.75 10.76 -40.73
N PRO A 63 -10.74 11.74 -41.67
CA PRO A 63 -9.58 11.95 -42.53
C PRO A 63 -8.30 12.36 -41.77
N ASP A 64 -8.44 13.22 -40.77
CA ASP A 64 -7.33 13.69 -39.94
C ASP A 64 -6.86 12.60 -38.96
N PHE A 65 -7.80 11.81 -38.43
CA PHE A 65 -7.54 10.60 -37.65
C PHE A 65 -6.62 9.63 -38.40
N TRP A 66 -6.95 9.30 -39.66
CA TRP A 66 -6.14 8.44 -40.50
C TRP A 66 -4.75 9.02 -40.83
N ARG A 67 -4.68 10.33 -41.10
CA ARG A 67 -3.39 11.02 -41.32
C ARG A 67 -2.49 10.88 -40.09
N LYS A 68 -3.03 11.15 -38.90
CA LYS A 68 -2.28 11.07 -37.64
C LYS A 68 -1.86 9.65 -37.27
N ILE A 69 -2.70 8.64 -37.53
CA ILE A 69 -2.32 7.22 -37.37
C ILE A 69 -1.17 6.86 -38.31
N SER A 70 -1.25 7.29 -39.58
CA SER A 70 -0.18 7.06 -40.56
C SER A 70 1.14 7.66 -40.09
N ASP A 71 1.11 8.88 -39.57
CA ASP A 71 2.30 9.58 -39.09
C ASP A 71 2.87 8.91 -37.83
N ALA A 72 2.02 8.61 -36.84
CA ALA A 72 2.42 8.01 -35.56
C ALA A 72 3.01 6.60 -35.72
N CYS A 73 2.50 5.83 -36.69
CA CYS A 73 2.96 4.46 -36.97
C CYS A 73 3.93 4.39 -38.16
N ALA A 74 4.34 5.53 -38.74
CA ALA A 74 5.22 5.62 -39.91
C ALA A 74 4.77 4.75 -41.10
N LEU A 75 3.46 4.72 -41.38
CA LEU A 75 2.85 3.84 -42.39
C LEU A 75 3.06 4.34 -43.83
N GLY A 76 3.38 5.62 -44.01
CA GLY A 76 3.60 6.20 -45.33
C GLY A 76 2.37 6.21 -46.24
N LEU A 77 1.15 6.32 -45.68
CA LEU A 77 -0.08 6.36 -46.46
C LEU A 77 -0.14 7.64 -47.31
N THR A 78 -0.52 7.49 -48.59
CA THR A 78 -0.74 8.66 -49.47
C THR A 78 -2.07 9.34 -49.15
N GLN A 79 -2.25 10.58 -49.61
CA GLN A 79 -3.50 11.32 -49.42
C GLN A 79 -4.71 10.60 -50.05
N GLU A 80 -4.51 9.91 -51.18
CA GLU A 80 -5.54 9.12 -51.83
C GLU A 80 -5.91 7.88 -51.00
N ALA A 81 -4.93 7.21 -50.38
CA ALA A 81 -5.17 6.10 -49.48
C ALA A 81 -5.94 6.54 -48.23
N ILE A 82 -5.53 7.66 -47.61
CA ILE A 82 -6.24 8.25 -46.46
C ILE A 82 -7.70 8.58 -46.82
N SER A 83 -7.94 9.13 -48.01
CA SER A 83 -9.31 9.47 -48.45
C SER A 83 -10.17 8.21 -48.63
N ARG A 84 -9.63 7.14 -49.25
CA ARG A 84 -10.33 5.85 -49.36
C ARG A 84 -10.61 5.21 -48.01
N LEU A 85 -9.62 5.20 -47.12
CA LEU A 85 -9.74 4.65 -45.76
C LEU A 85 -10.80 5.41 -44.97
N ALA A 86 -10.86 6.73 -45.10
CA ALA A 86 -11.87 7.56 -44.45
C ALA A 86 -13.29 7.23 -44.94
N GLU A 87 -13.52 7.14 -46.25
CA GLU A 87 -14.81 6.75 -46.81
C GLU A 87 -15.25 5.34 -46.35
N LYS A 88 -14.33 4.37 -46.39
CA LYS A 88 -14.60 3.01 -45.91
C LYS A 88 -14.90 3.00 -44.41
N HIS A 89 -14.13 3.71 -43.60
CA HIS A 89 -14.33 3.78 -42.15
C HIS A 89 -15.74 4.31 -41.84
N GLU A 90 -16.13 5.42 -42.46
CA GLU A 90 -17.46 6.02 -42.27
C GLU A 90 -18.59 5.05 -42.68
N SER A 91 -18.39 4.30 -43.77
CA SER A 91 -19.35 3.28 -44.20
C SER A 91 -19.51 2.15 -43.19
N HIS A 92 -18.42 1.71 -42.56
CA HIS A 92 -18.44 0.67 -41.52
C HIS A 92 -19.17 1.18 -40.27
N ARG A 93 -18.84 2.38 -39.78
CA ARG A 93 -19.55 3.01 -38.65
C ARG A 93 -21.06 3.12 -38.89
N ARG A 94 -21.50 3.48 -40.10
CA ARG A 94 -22.93 3.66 -40.44
C ARG A 94 -23.77 2.39 -40.40
N VAL A 95 -23.15 1.23 -40.62
CA VAL A 95 -23.86 -0.07 -40.67
C VAL A 95 -23.59 -0.92 -39.43
N ALA A 96 -22.56 -0.61 -38.65
CA ALA A 96 -22.25 -1.30 -37.41
C ALA A 96 -23.34 -1.08 -36.36
N THR A 97 -23.62 -2.14 -35.61
CA THR A 97 -24.36 -2.04 -34.35
C THR A 97 -23.33 -1.94 -33.23
N ILE A 98 -23.28 -0.80 -32.55
CA ILE A 98 -22.31 -0.56 -31.48
C ILE A 98 -22.93 -1.02 -30.17
N ALA A 99 -22.19 -1.86 -29.43
CA ALA A 99 -22.61 -2.31 -28.12
C ALA A 99 -22.57 -1.14 -27.12
N ALA A 100 -23.56 -1.10 -26.22
CA ALA A 100 -23.48 -0.23 -25.07
C ALA A 100 -22.35 -0.68 -24.13
N HIS A 101 -21.69 0.26 -23.47
CA HIS A 101 -20.68 -0.10 -22.48
C HIS A 101 -21.30 -0.95 -21.35
N ASN A 102 -20.53 -1.95 -20.88
CA ASN A 102 -20.92 -2.75 -19.72
C ASN A 102 -21.23 -1.82 -18.56
N GLY A 103 -22.44 -1.94 -18.04
CA GLY A 103 -22.91 -1.15 -16.91
C GLY A 103 -23.90 -0.03 -17.27
N ILE A 104 -23.93 0.41 -18.53
CA ILE A 104 -24.86 1.44 -19.02
C ILE A 104 -26.33 1.00 -18.94
N PRO A 105 -26.72 -0.22 -19.36
CA PRO A 105 -28.11 -0.65 -19.28
C PRO A 105 -28.66 -0.57 -17.84
N GLU A 106 -27.91 -1.03 -16.84
CA GLU A 106 -28.40 -1.00 -15.46
C GLU A 106 -28.36 0.41 -14.85
N ILE A 107 -27.50 1.30 -15.34
CA ILE A 107 -27.53 2.73 -14.98
C ILE A 107 -28.81 3.38 -15.53
N ILE A 108 -29.13 3.14 -16.80
CA ILE A 108 -30.35 3.66 -17.45
C ILE A 108 -31.60 3.15 -16.73
N ASP A 109 -31.69 1.84 -16.48
CA ASP A 109 -32.81 1.23 -15.76
C ASP A 109 -32.94 1.80 -14.33
N ALA A 110 -31.82 2.00 -13.65
CA ALA A 110 -31.82 2.59 -12.32
C ALA A 110 -32.29 4.05 -12.31
N ALA A 111 -31.94 4.84 -13.34
CA ALA A 111 -32.42 6.23 -13.50
C ALA A 111 -33.92 6.27 -13.76
N HIS A 112 -34.42 5.49 -14.70
CA HIS A 112 -35.85 5.40 -14.98
C HIS A 112 -36.65 4.93 -13.75
N SER A 113 -36.14 3.93 -13.00
CA SER A 113 -36.81 3.45 -11.78
C SER A 113 -36.91 4.51 -10.68
N GLN A 114 -36.04 5.53 -10.71
CA GLN A 114 -36.02 6.66 -9.78
C GLN A 114 -36.72 7.91 -10.36
N GLY A 115 -37.27 7.83 -11.57
CA GLY A 115 -37.90 8.95 -12.25
C GLY A 115 -36.92 10.04 -12.70
N ILE A 116 -35.65 9.70 -12.87
CA ILE A 116 -34.61 10.62 -13.36
C ILE A 116 -34.57 10.50 -14.89
N PRO A 117 -34.97 11.53 -15.65
CA PRO A 117 -34.92 11.53 -17.11
C PRO A 117 -33.48 11.53 -17.64
N ILE A 118 -33.34 11.02 -18.87
CA ILE A 118 -32.08 10.84 -19.56
C ILE A 118 -32.03 11.70 -20.83
N GLY A 119 -31.02 12.54 -20.92
CA GLY A 119 -30.66 13.27 -22.13
C GLY A 119 -29.43 12.67 -22.81
N VAL A 120 -29.36 12.76 -24.13
CA VAL A 120 -28.16 12.46 -24.92
C VAL A 120 -27.70 13.72 -25.62
N VAL A 121 -26.44 14.09 -25.42
CA VAL A 121 -25.81 15.30 -25.94
C VAL A 121 -24.55 14.92 -26.69
N SER A 122 -24.49 15.08 -28.00
CA SER A 122 -23.37 14.62 -28.82
C SER A 122 -22.99 15.64 -29.90
N ASN A 123 -21.73 15.59 -30.34
CA ASN A 123 -21.26 16.34 -31.50
C ASN A 123 -21.63 15.68 -32.84
N ASN A 124 -22.53 14.68 -32.83
CA ASN A 124 -23.12 14.10 -34.04
C ASN A 124 -24.46 14.77 -34.39
N PRO A 125 -24.92 14.68 -35.66
CA PRO A 125 -26.25 15.11 -36.05
C PRO A 125 -27.37 14.34 -35.36
N TYR A 126 -28.50 15.00 -35.07
CA TYR A 126 -29.65 14.42 -34.36
C TYR A 126 -30.12 13.07 -34.95
N VAL A 127 -30.21 13.00 -36.28
CA VAL A 127 -30.71 11.79 -36.98
C VAL A 127 -29.79 10.60 -36.77
N GLU A 128 -28.47 10.84 -36.72
CA GLU A 128 -27.48 9.79 -36.50
C GLU A 128 -27.53 9.30 -35.06
N ILE A 129 -27.58 10.20 -34.08
CA ILE A 129 -27.74 9.86 -32.65
C ILE A 129 -28.95 8.96 -32.45
N ARG A 130 -30.11 9.36 -32.97
CA ARG A 130 -31.37 8.60 -32.84
C ARG A 130 -31.26 7.20 -33.44
N LYS A 131 -30.62 7.07 -34.60
CA LYS A 131 -30.42 5.79 -35.27
C LYS A 131 -29.52 4.87 -34.43
N THR A 132 -28.42 5.40 -33.91
CA THR A 132 -27.45 4.62 -33.13
C THR A 132 -28.03 4.15 -31.80
N LEU A 133 -28.75 5.03 -31.09
CA LEU A 133 -29.47 4.66 -29.86
C LEU A 133 -30.48 3.53 -30.11
N ALA A 134 -31.27 3.64 -31.18
CA ALA A 134 -32.24 2.60 -31.55
C ALA A 134 -31.57 1.26 -31.88
N GLY A 135 -30.41 1.28 -32.55
CA GLY A 135 -29.61 0.09 -32.84
C GLY A 135 -29.06 -0.59 -31.58
N ALA A 136 -28.69 0.20 -30.57
CA ALA A 136 -28.22 -0.28 -29.27
C ALA A 136 -29.36 -0.66 -28.30
N GLY A 137 -30.62 -0.44 -28.68
CA GLY A 137 -31.78 -0.68 -27.81
C GLY A 137 -31.90 0.31 -26.64
N LEU A 138 -31.30 1.50 -26.77
CA LEU A 138 -31.31 2.55 -25.76
C LEU A 138 -32.38 3.61 -26.08
N VAL A 139 -32.98 4.19 -25.05
CA VAL A 139 -33.99 5.24 -25.16
C VAL A 139 -33.55 6.44 -24.34
N ALA A 140 -33.74 7.64 -24.89
CA ALA A 140 -33.48 8.91 -24.23
C ALA A 140 -34.74 9.79 -24.30
N ASP A 141 -35.00 10.55 -23.25
CA ASP A 141 -36.11 11.51 -23.18
C ASP A 141 -35.84 12.75 -24.04
N VAL A 142 -34.57 13.17 -24.12
CA VAL A 142 -34.10 14.30 -24.91
C VAL A 142 -32.84 13.92 -25.69
N ILE A 143 -32.75 14.37 -26.95
CA ILE A 143 -31.56 14.25 -27.79
C ILE A 143 -31.20 15.65 -28.29
N VAL A 144 -29.93 16.02 -28.16
CA VAL A 144 -29.36 17.26 -28.71
C VAL A 144 -28.10 16.92 -29.50
N GLY A 145 -28.11 17.22 -30.79
CA GLY A 145 -26.97 17.08 -31.70
C GLY A 145 -26.30 18.42 -32.00
N ASN A 146 -25.25 18.38 -32.84
CA ASN A 146 -24.52 19.59 -33.26
C ASN A 146 -25.16 20.34 -34.44
N ASP A 147 -26.21 19.78 -35.05
CA ASP A 147 -26.90 20.31 -36.22
C ASP A 147 -28.12 21.18 -35.86
N GLU A 148 -28.36 21.41 -34.57
CA GLU A 148 -29.43 22.28 -34.08
C GLU A 148 -29.12 23.76 -34.41
N PRO A 149 -30.02 24.46 -35.13
CA PRO A 149 -29.77 25.84 -35.54
C PRO A 149 -29.55 26.79 -34.36
N GLY A 150 -28.42 27.51 -34.39
CA GLY A 150 -28.11 28.54 -33.40
C GLY A 150 -27.37 28.05 -32.16
N LEU A 151 -27.11 26.74 -32.03
CA LEU A 151 -26.26 26.19 -30.98
C LEU A 151 -24.83 25.99 -31.51
N ARG A 152 -23.84 26.26 -30.65
CA ARG A 152 -22.45 25.88 -30.91
C ARG A 152 -22.20 24.50 -30.29
N GLY A 153 -21.54 23.60 -31.04
CA GLY A 153 -21.13 22.29 -30.54
C GLY A 153 -20.06 22.37 -29.44
N LYS A 154 -19.80 21.23 -28.78
CA LYS A 154 -18.76 21.11 -27.74
C LYS A 154 -17.41 21.56 -28.31
N PRO A 155 -16.61 22.39 -27.60
CA PRO A 155 -16.64 22.65 -26.16
C PRO A 155 -17.58 23.78 -25.70
N ALA A 156 -18.37 24.40 -26.58
CA ALA A 156 -19.35 25.38 -26.14
C ALA A 156 -20.46 24.72 -25.29
N PRO A 157 -20.97 25.40 -24.24
CA PRO A 157 -21.94 24.84 -23.30
C PRO A 157 -23.35 24.69 -23.88
N ASP A 158 -23.61 25.30 -25.04
CA ASP A 158 -24.94 25.52 -25.63
C ASP A 158 -25.77 24.23 -25.72
N THR A 159 -25.14 23.11 -26.10
CA THR A 159 -25.84 21.81 -26.27
C THR A 159 -26.30 21.19 -24.95
N TYR A 160 -25.52 21.32 -23.88
CA TYR A 160 -25.90 20.86 -22.53
C TYR A 160 -26.99 21.76 -21.92
N GLN A 161 -26.89 23.08 -22.14
CA GLN A 161 -27.91 24.04 -21.69
C GLN A 161 -29.26 23.78 -22.36
N GLU A 162 -29.24 23.50 -23.67
CA GLU A 162 -30.44 23.14 -24.41
C GLU A 162 -31.05 21.83 -23.90
N ALA A 163 -30.22 20.80 -23.65
CA ALA A 163 -30.72 19.52 -23.14
C ALA A 163 -31.43 19.67 -21.79
N ALA A 164 -30.86 20.42 -20.85
CA ALA A 164 -31.50 20.75 -19.58
C ALA A 164 -32.79 21.55 -19.77
N THR A 165 -32.79 22.54 -20.67
CA THR A 165 -33.96 23.37 -20.99
C THR A 165 -35.12 22.55 -21.54
N ARG A 166 -34.86 21.60 -22.44
CA ARG A 166 -35.88 20.69 -22.99
C ARG A 166 -36.48 19.76 -21.93
N LEU A 167 -35.71 19.41 -20.90
CA LEU A 167 -36.20 18.68 -19.73
C LEU A 167 -36.92 19.57 -18.71
N GLY A 168 -36.95 20.89 -18.91
CA GLY A 168 -37.53 21.85 -17.97
C GLY A 168 -36.70 22.05 -16.70
N LEU A 169 -35.39 21.79 -16.77
CA LEU A 169 -34.46 21.80 -15.64
C LEU A 169 -33.40 22.89 -15.80
N GLN A 170 -32.72 23.21 -14.69
CA GLN A 170 -31.49 24.01 -14.71
C GLN A 170 -30.28 23.09 -14.84
N PRO A 171 -29.21 23.47 -15.57
CA PRO A 171 -28.00 22.66 -15.68
C PRO A 171 -27.39 22.26 -14.33
N SER A 172 -27.53 23.11 -13.30
CA SER A 172 -26.98 22.88 -11.95
C SER A 172 -27.59 21.70 -11.19
N VAL A 173 -28.72 21.15 -11.65
CA VAL A 173 -29.32 19.92 -11.10
C VAL A 173 -29.14 18.72 -12.02
N CYS A 174 -28.38 18.87 -13.10
CA CYS A 174 -28.08 17.81 -14.05
C CYS A 174 -26.68 17.25 -13.80
N VAL A 175 -26.52 15.94 -13.97
CA VAL A 175 -25.21 15.29 -14.07
C VAL A 175 -24.92 15.02 -15.53
N ALA A 176 -23.79 15.53 -16.02
CA ALA A 176 -23.28 15.23 -17.34
C ALA A 176 -22.23 14.12 -17.26
N VAL A 177 -22.27 13.15 -18.18
CA VAL A 177 -21.31 12.04 -18.26
C VAL A 177 -20.57 12.10 -19.59
N GLU A 178 -19.25 12.21 -19.54
CA GLU A 178 -18.37 12.51 -20.67
C GLU A 178 -17.09 11.66 -20.69
N ASP A 179 -16.51 11.44 -21.86
CA ASP A 179 -15.24 10.71 -22.04
C ASP A 179 -14.08 11.60 -22.53
N SER A 180 -14.37 12.88 -22.83
CA SER A 180 -13.45 13.80 -23.50
C SER A 180 -13.26 15.12 -22.74
N LEU A 181 -12.05 15.70 -22.83
CA LEU A 181 -11.76 17.00 -22.21
C LEU A 181 -12.68 18.12 -22.75
N LEU A 182 -12.90 18.14 -24.07
CA LEU A 182 -13.80 19.12 -24.72
C LEU A 182 -15.24 18.99 -24.22
N GLY A 183 -15.71 17.75 -24.03
CA GLY A 183 -17.03 17.48 -23.51
C GLY A 183 -17.19 17.84 -22.04
N THR A 184 -16.21 17.48 -21.20
CA THR A 184 -16.20 17.87 -19.79
C THR A 184 -16.17 19.40 -19.62
N GLU A 185 -15.41 20.12 -20.45
CA GLU A 185 -15.40 21.60 -20.47
C GLU A 185 -16.78 22.16 -20.81
N ALA A 186 -17.45 21.63 -21.84
CA ALA A 186 -18.79 22.06 -22.24
C ALA A 186 -19.82 21.84 -21.11
N ALA A 187 -19.83 20.64 -20.52
CA ALA A 187 -20.74 20.27 -19.44
C ALA A 187 -20.54 21.13 -18.18
N SER A 188 -19.27 21.28 -17.76
CA SER A 188 -18.91 22.09 -16.60
C SER A 188 -19.25 23.56 -16.81
N THR A 189 -18.93 24.11 -17.99
CA THR A 189 -19.25 25.50 -18.34
C THR A 189 -20.76 25.75 -18.44
N ALA A 190 -21.55 24.74 -18.81
CA ALA A 190 -23.00 24.80 -18.77
C ALA A 190 -23.55 24.87 -17.34
N GLY A 191 -22.76 24.46 -16.35
CA GLY A 191 -23.12 24.41 -14.93
C GLY A 191 -23.51 23.02 -14.43
N CYS A 192 -23.29 21.96 -15.22
CA CYS A 192 -23.61 20.58 -14.81
C CYS A 192 -22.56 20.04 -13.82
N TYR A 193 -23.00 19.15 -12.93
CA TYR A 193 -22.06 18.28 -12.23
C TYR A 193 -21.47 17.30 -13.25
N THR A 194 -20.15 17.29 -13.42
CA THR A 194 -19.53 16.63 -14.57
C THR A 194 -18.78 15.38 -14.12
N VAL A 195 -19.26 14.22 -14.56
CA VAL A 195 -18.62 12.92 -14.38
C VAL A 195 -17.86 12.57 -15.65
N ALA A 196 -16.57 12.29 -15.52
CA ALA A 196 -15.77 11.79 -16.63
C ALA A 196 -15.61 10.27 -16.55
N VAL A 197 -15.53 9.59 -17.69
CA VAL A 197 -15.29 8.15 -17.78
C VAL A 197 -14.26 7.87 -18.87
N ALA A 198 -13.13 7.26 -18.51
CA ALA A 198 -11.98 7.01 -19.40
C ALA A 198 -12.17 5.82 -20.35
N THR A 199 -13.39 5.64 -20.85
CA THR A 199 -13.79 4.57 -21.77
C THR A 199 -13.53 4.92 -23.23
N GLY A 200 -13.50 6.22 -23.58
CA GLY A 200 -13.27 6.69 -24.94
C GLY A 200 -12.02 7.57 -25.11
N ALA A 201 -12.23 8.82 -25.51
CA ALA A 201 -11.27 9.78 -26.05
C ALA A 201 -10.04 10.05 -25.18
N ASN A 202 -10.24 10.38 -23.90
CA ASN A 202 -9.15 10.75 -23.01
C ASN A 202 -8.89 9.67 -21.95
N SER A 203 -7.62 9.58 -21.54
CA SER A 203 -7.22 8.69 -20.46
C SER A 203 -7.73 9.17 -19.10
N PHE A 204 -7.82 8.25 -18.14
CA PHE A 204 -8.20 8.59 -16.76
C PHE A 204 -7.30 9.69 -16.18
N LEU A 205 -5.99 9.63 -16.44
CA LEU A 205 -5.03 10.59 -15.90
C LEU A 205 -5.24 12.00 -16.46
N GLU A 206 -5.65 12.13 -17.72
CA GLU A 206 -5.97 13.43 -18.32
C GLU A 206 -7.28 13.97 -17.77
N LEU A 207 -8.32 13.13 -17.73
CA LEU A 207 -9.65 13.51 -17.26
C LEU A 207 -9.66 13.88 -15.76
N SER A 208 -9.02 13.06 -14.92
CA SER A 208 -8.99 13.28 -13.46
C SER A 208 -8.22 14.54 -13.04
N LYS A 209 -7.41 15.11 -13.94
CA LYS A 209 -6.66 16.37 -13.71
C LYS A 209 -7.41 17.60 -14.22
N SER A 210 -8.47 17.41 -14.99
CA SER A 210 -9.23 18.52 -15.56
C SER A 210 -9.97 19.28 -14.45
N PRO A 211 -9.89 20.63 -14.41
CA PRO A 211 -10.68 21.43 -13.47
C PRO A 211 -12.19 21.38 -13.79
N HIS A 212 -12.56 20.84 -14.95
CA HIS A 212 -13.95 20.69 -15.39
C HIS A 212 -14.58 19.35 -14.96
N VAL A 213 -13.81 18.46 -14.33
CA VAL A 213 -14.29 17.14 -13.91
C VAL A 213 -14.52 17.15 -12.41
N SER A 214 -15.73 16.76 -12.00
CA SER A 214 -16.11 16.64 -10.59
C SER A 214 -15.79 15.25 -10.02
N ARG A 215 -15.90 14.21 -10.86
CA ARG A 215 -15.55 12.83 -10.53
C ARG A 215 -15.07 12.12 -11.79
N CYS A 216 -13.99 11.36 -11.71
CA CYS A 216 -13.47 10.62 -12.86
C CYS A 216 -13.54 9.11 -12.60
N TYR A 217 -13.99 8.35 -13.60
CA TYR A 217 -14.07 6.90 -13.60
C TYR A 217 -13.21 6.31 -14.71
N THR A 218 -12.75 5.08 -14.54
CA THR A 218 -12.08 4.27 -15.56
C THR A 218 -13.07 3.44 -16.36
N SER A 219 -14.21 3.09 -15.75
CA SER A 219 -15.32 2.34 -16.34
C SER A 219 -16.57 2.47 -15.49
N PHE A 220 -17.71 2.00 -16.00
CA PHE A 220 -18.98 1.93 -15.27
C PHE A 220 -19.10 0.71 -14.32
N ALA A 221 -18.00 -0.03 -14.10
CA ALA A 221 -18.02 -1.16 -13.19
C ALA A 221 -18.21 -0.69 -11.73
N ARG A 222 -18.88 -1.52 -10.94
CA ARG A 222 -19.23 -1.22 -9.55
C ARG A 222 -17.98 -1.10 -8.68
N CYS A 223 -17.93 -0.05 -7.87
CA CYS A 223 -16.96 0.09 -6.80
C CYS A 223 -17.34 -0.77 -5.57
N TYR A 224 -16.42 -1.58 -5.05
CA TYR A 224 -16.59 -2.33 -3.81
C TYR A 224 -15.26 -2.71 -3.17
N VAL A 225 -15.33 -2.99 -1.86
CA VAL A 225 -14.26 -3.57 -1.06
C VAL A 225 -14.86 -4.68 -0.22
N SER A 226 -14.17 -5.81 -0.13
CA SER A 226 -14.52 -6.91 0.75
C SER A 226 -13.28 -7.47 1.43
N LEU A 227 -13.37 -7.68 2.74
CA LEU A 227 -12.33 -8.35 3.53
C LEU A 227 -12.83 -9.72 3.99
N GLY A 228 -11.99 -10.74 3.85
CA GLY A 228 -12.28 -12.10 4.32
C GLY A 228 -11.23 -12.60 5.31
N ARG A 229 -11.61 -13.51 6.22
CA ARG A 229 -10.71 -14.09 7.24
C ARG A 229 -10.08 -15.42 6.82
N ALA A 230 -10.49 -15.97 5.68
CA ALA A 230 -9.97 -17.20 5.12
C ALA A 230 -9.19 -16.88 3.84
N GLY A 231 -8.15 -17.66 3.56
CA GLY A 231 -7.38 -17.53 2.32
C GLY A 231 -6.71 -16.16 2.18
N ILE A 232 -5.87 -15.74 3.13
CA ILE A 232 -5.15 -14.44 3.09
C ILE A 232 -4.39 -14.21 1.77
N MET A 233 -3.96 -15.29 1.10
CA MET A 233 -3.30 -15.20 -0.21
C MET A 233 -4.26 -14.80 -1.34
N SER A 234 -5.57 -14.93 -1.14
CA SER A 234 -6.60 -14.52 -2.08
C SER A 234 -6.70 -13.01 -2.10
N LYS A 235 -6.12 -12.42 -3.13
CA LYS A 235 -6.02 -10.98 -3.32
C LYS A 235 -6.46 -10.65 -4.73
N THR A 236 -7.48 -9.81 -4.85
CA THR A 236 -7.89 -9.20 -6.11
C THR A 236 -8.04 -7.72 -5.82
N LEU A 237 -7.12 -6.92 -6.33
CA LEU A 237 -7.14 -5.47 -6.13
C LEU A 237 -7.03 -4.80 -7.49
N SER A 238 -8.03 -4.02 -7.84
CA SER A 238 -8.04 -3.20 -9.03
C SER A 238 -8.51 -1.81 -8.65
N SER A 239 -7.65 -0.82 -8.84
CA SER A 239 -8.02 0.59 -8.73
C SER A 239 -7.40 1.37 -9.90
N PRO A 240 -7.78 2.64 -10.13
CA PRO A 240 -7.14 3.45 -11.17
C PRO A 240 -5.63 3.70 -10.92
N ASN A 241 -5.11 3.34 -9.75
CA ASN A 241 -3.70 3.48 -9.40
C ASN A 241 -3.17 2.23 -8.67
N GLU A 242 -2.24 1.51 -9.29
CA GLU A 242 -1.72 0.25 -8.72
C GLU A 242 -0.97 0.50 -7.40
N PHE A 243 -0.29 1.64 -7.25
CA PHE A 243 0.38 2.00 -6.00
C PHE A 243 -0.60 2.16 -4.84
N VAL A 244 -1.78 2.76 -5.06
CA VAL A 244 -2.86 2.79 -4.05
C VAL A 244 -3.33 1.38 -3.69
N SER A 245 -3.47 0.50 -4.70
CA SER A 245 -3.84 -0.90 -4.47
C SER A 245 -2.81 -1.62 -3.61
N HIS A 246 -1.52 -1.43 -3.92
CA HIS A 246 -0.39 -1.95 -3.15
C HIS A 246 -0.38 -1.44 -1.70
N MET A 247 -0.68 -0.15 -1.46
CA MET A 247 -0.81 0.40 -0.10
C MET A 247 -1.95 -0.25 0.69
N ILE A 248 -3.11 -0.47 0.06
CA ILE A 248 -4.25 -1.15 0.69
C ILE A 248 -3.95 -2.63 0.95
N GLU A 249 -3.19 -3.27 0.06
CA GLU A 249 -2.71 -4.64 0.25
C GLU A 249 -1.89 -4.78 1.54
N HIS A 250 -1.01 -3.81 1.86
CA HIS A 250 -0.27 -3.81 3.13
C HIS A 250 -1.20 -3.79 4.35
N ILE A 251 -2.30 -3.03 4.30
CA ILE A 251 -3.29 -3.00 5.38
C ILE A 251 -3.95 -4.37 5.54
N ALA A 252 -4.53 -4.90 4.46
CA ALA A 252 -5.24 -6.18 4.50
C ALA A 252 -4.32 -7.33 4.92
N TRP A 253 -3.09 -7.33 4.40
CA TRP A 253 -2.06 -8.31 4.76
C TRP A 253 -1.76 -8.28 6.26
N ARG A 254 -1.44 -7.10 6.81
CA ARG A 254 -1.07 -6.97 8.22
C ARG A 254 -2.25 -7.22 9.17
N LEU A 255 -3.48 -6.88 8.76
CA LEU A 255 -4.71 -7.22 9.48
C LEU A 255 -5.04 -8.72 9.44
N GLY A 256 -4.40 -9.48 8.55
CA GLY A 256 -4.62 -10.92 8.39
C GLY A 256 -5.91 -11.25 7.62
N CYS A 257 -6.19 -10.49 6.55
CA CYS A 257 -7.38 -10.66 5.73
C CYS A 257 -7.04 -10.95 4.26
N SER A 258 -7.87 -11.76 3.60
CA SER A 258 -8.02 -11.73 2.15
C SER A 258 -8.68 -10.42 1.74
N ILE A 259 -8.47 -10.00 0.50
CA ILE A 259 -9.07 -8.77 -0.02
C ILE A 259 -9.56 -8.95 -1.45
N ASP A 260 -10.78 -8.49 -1.70
CA ASP A 260 -11.37 -8.33 -3.02
C ASP A 260 -11.83 -6.87 -3.17
N LEU A 261 -11.20 -6.15 -4.09
CA LEU A 261 -11.33 -4.71 -4.26
C LEU A 261 -11.42 -4.42 -5.76
N SER A 262 -12.53 -3.81 -6.15
CA SER A 262 -12.68 -3.17 -7.45
C SER A 262 -13.07 -1.72 -7.20
N TRP A 263 -12.21 -0.80 -7.57
CA TRP A 263 -12.42 0.62 -7.46
C TRP A 263 -12.18 1.23 -8.84
N THR A 264 -13.10 2.05 -9.33
CA THR A 264 -13.02 2.53 -10.71
C THR A 264 -12.86 4.03 -10.80
N ASN A 265 -12.87 4.77 -9.69
CA ASN A 265 -12.84 6.22 -9.68
C ASN A 265 -11.74 6.84 -8.81
N ASP A 266 -11.62 8.18 -8.88
CA ASP A 266 -10.70 8.99 -8.08
C ASP A 266 -11.24 9.39 -6.69
N ASP A 267 -12.34 8.79 -6.23
CA ASP A 267 -12.83 8.99 -4.86
C ASP A 267 -12.03 8.16 -3.85
N TRP A 268 -10.80 8.60 -3.59
CA TRP A 268 -9.90 7.93 -2.65
C TRP A 268 -10.43 7.96 -1.21
N SER A 269 -11.21 8.99 -0.84
CA SER A 269 -11.88 9.06 0.46
C SER A 269 -13.04 8.06 0.55
N GLY A 270 -13.80 7.89 -0.53
CA GLY A 270 -14.80 6.85 -0.68
C GLY A 270 -14.21 5.45 -0.57
N LEU A 271 -13.06 5.20 -1.22
CA LEU A 271 -12.32 3.94 -1.16
C LEU A 271 -11.91 3.61 0.28
N GLY A 272 -11.27 4.58 0.94
CA GLY A 272 -10.93 4.49 2.34
C GLY A 272 -12.16 4.17 3.20
N SER A 273 -13.26 4.90 2.99
CA SER A 273 -14.50 4.70 3.76
C SER A 273 -15.12 3.32 3.55
N ALA A 274 -15.06 2.78 2.33
CA ALA A 274 -15.50 1.42 2.03
C ALA A 274 -14.63 0.38 2.76
N LEU A 275 -13.31 0.52 2.69
CA LEU A 275 -12.38 -0.33 3.43
C LEU A 275 -12.62 -0.25 4.95
N GLY A 276 -12.80 0.97 5.49
CA GLY A 276 -13.11 1.18 6.91
C GLY A 276 -14.41 0.52 7.35
N ARG A 277 -15.46 0.57 6.52
CA ARG A 277 -16.71 -0.16 6.82
C ARG A 277 -16.50 -1.66 6.88
N GLU A 278 -15.66 -2.24 6.02
CA GLU A 278 -15.30 -3.67 6.11
C GLU A 278 -14.51 -3.96 7.39
N VAL A 279 -13.55 -3.11 7.75
CA VAL A 279 -12.79 -3.23 9.02
C VAL A 279 -13.74 -3.15 10.23
N ARG A 280 -14.72 -2.25 10.22
CA ARG A 280 -15.71 -2.08 11.31
C ARG A 280 -16.59 -3.30 11.55
N LYS A 281 -16.71 -4.23 10.58
CA LYS A 281 -17.41 -5.50 10.77
C LYS A 281 -16.65 -6.45 11.70
N LEU A 282 -15.37 -6.19 11.95
CA LEU A 282 -14.54 -6.99 12.84
C LEU A 282 -14.83 -6.65 14.31
N PRO A 283 -14.75 -7.63 15.22
CA PRO A 283 -14.99 -7.39 16.64
C PRO A 283 -13.86 -6.55 17.25
N ILE A 284 -14.21 -5.40 17.84
CA ILE A 284 -13.25 -4.59 18.60
C ILE A 284 -12.80 -5.39 19.84
N ARG A 285 -11.49 -5.54 20.01
CA ARG A 285 -10.85 -6.19 21.16
C ARG A 285 -10.15 -5.19 22.08
N GLN A 286 -9.65 -4.10 21.52
CA GLN A 286 -9.05 -2.98 22.25
C GLN A 286 -9.56 -1.66 21.67
N GLU A 287 -9.83 -0.68 22.53
CA GLU A 287 -10.34 0.63 22.07
C GLU A 287 -9.24 1.54 21.53
N ALA A 288 -7.97 1.25 21.82
CA ALA A 288 -6.84 1.98 21.26
C ALA A 288 -5.65 1.05 21.03
N ALA A 289 -4.81 1.40 20.07
CA ALA A 289 -3.53 0.72 19.82
C ALA A 289 -2.48 1.71 19.33
N SER A 290 -1.22 1.40 19.60
CA SER A 290 -0.07 2.14 19.08
C SER A 290 0.98 1.18 18.51
N THR A 291 1.66 1.60 17.45
CA THR A 291 2.67 0.78 16.78
C THR A 291 3.61 1.64 15.95
N ILE A 292 4.73 1.05 15.55
CA ILE A 292 5.58 1.59 14.49
C ILE A 292 5.29 0.82 13.21
N GLY A 293 5.06 1.55 12.13
CA GLY A 293 5.10 1.02 10.77
C GLY A 293 6.46 1.32 10.14
N MET A 294 7.05 0.32 9.46
CA MET A 294 8.35 0.49 8.82
C MET A 294 8.53 -0.42 7.61
N ILE A 295 9.43 -0.01 6.73
CA ILE A 295 10.08 -0.80 5.70
C ILE A 295 11.31 -0.06 5.23
N ASP A 296 12.44 -0.77 5.11
CA ASP A 296 13.73 -0.17 4.72
C ASP A 296 13.97 1.16 5.48
N ASP A 297 14.20 2.29 4.80
CA ASP A 297 14.44 3.61 5.40
C ASP A 297 13.17 4.36 5.86
N GLY A 298 11.99 3.89 5.46
CA GLY A 298 10.70 4.51 5.77
C GLY A 298 10.13 4.07 7.11
N SER A 299 9.67 5.01 7.93
CA SER A 299 9.01 4.71 9.20
C SER A 299 7.99 5.76 9.65
N ALA A 300 6.97 5.30 10.36
CA ALA A 300 5.94 6.14 10.95
C ALA A 300 5.43 5.57 12.28
N GLU A 301 5.11 6.44 13.22
CA GLU A 301 4.36 6.08 14.43
C GLU A 301 2.86 6.18 14.15
N ILE A 302 2.11 5.12 14.47
CA ILE A 302 0.66 5.08 14.30
C ILE A 302 0.02 4.92 15.67
N GLN A 303 -0.90 5.82 15.99
CA GLN A 303 -1.82 5.69 17.11
C GLN A 303 -3.24 5.65 16.54
N VAL A 304 -4.05 4.71 17.01
CA VAL A 304 -5.44 4.56 16.57
C VAL A 304 -6.34 4.41 17.78
N THR A 305 -7.50 5.06 17.75
CA THR A 305 -8.53 4.97 18.80
C THR A 305 -9.91 4.80 18.18
N ALA A 306 -10.76 3.96 18.76
CA ALA A 306 -12.16 3.83 18.38
C ALA A 306 -12.93 5.10 18.75
N THR A 307 -13.72 5.65 17.81
CA THR A 307 -14.47 6.90 18.02
C THR A 307 -15.85 6.83 17.34
N SER A 308 -16.64 7.90 17.42
CA SER A 308 -17.95 7.98 16.77
C SER A 308 -17.92 8.54 15.33
N SER A 309 -16.93 9.38 14.99
CA SER A 309 -16.85 10.07 13.70
C SER A 309 -15.63 9.70 12.86
N GLY A 310 -14.56 9.19 13.48
CA GLY A 310 -13.32 8.75 12.81
C GLY A 310 -12.58 9.84 12.00
N GLY A 311 -11.37 9.52 11.57
CA GLY A 311 -10.53 10.42 10.77
C GLY A 311 -9.07 9.99 10.73
N ALA A 312 -8.25 10.79 10.04
CA ALA A 312 -6.80 10.63 10.07
C ALA A 312 -6.11 11.99 10.03
N VAL A 313 -5.12 12.16 10.90
CA VAL A 313 -4.24 13.33 10.98
C VAL A 313 -2.80 12.88 10.81
N LEU A 314 -2.08 13.53 9.90
CA LEU A 314 -0.65 13.30 9.70
C LEU A 314 0.14 14.44 10.33
N THR A 315 1.19 14.08 11.06
CA THR A 315 2.24 14.94 11.60
C THR A 315 3.61 14.38 11.19
N ALA A 316 4.69 15.10 11.49
CA ALA A 316 6.05 14.69 11.15
C ALA A 316 7.00 14.87 12.33
N SER A 317 8.06 14.06 12.35
CA SER A 317 9.24 14.29 13.20
C SER A 317 10.00 15.54 12.74
N GLN A 318 10.93 16.04 13.54
CA GLN A 318 11.68 17.25 13.20
C GLN A 318 12.48 17.13 11.89
N GLN A 319 12.89 15.92 11.53
CA GLN A 319 13.70 15.68 10.34
C GLN A 319 12.88 15.65 9.04
N VAL A 320 11.56 15.61 9.14
CA VAL A 320 10.68 15.42 7.99
C VAL A 320 9.93 16.73 7.72
N ASP A 321 10.19 17.31 6.54
CA ASP A 321 9.32 18.34 5.99
C ASP A 321 8.04 17.66 5.47
N LEU A 322 6.96 17.77 6.25
CA LEU A 322 5.69 17.13 5.95
C LEU A 322 5.08 17.64 4.65
N GLU A 323 5.14 18.95 4.38
CA GLU A 323 4.58 19.50 3.14
C GLU A 323 5.38 19.01 1.94
N TRP A 324 6.71 18.98 2.04
CA TRP A 324 7.54 18.44 0.98
C TRP A 324 7.24 16.94 0.75
N PHE A 325 7.11 16.14 1.80
CA PHE A 325 6.71 14.73 1.70
C PHE A 325 5.34 14.55 1.01
N LEU A 326 4.33 15.31 1.44
CA LEU A 326 2.97 15.20 0.91
C LEU A 326 2.87 15.65 -0.55
N ASN A 327 3.73 16.57 -1.01
CA ASN A 327 3.78 17.05 -2.38
C ASN A 327 4.83 16.31 -3.25
N SER A 328 5.53 15.32 -2.69
CA SER A 328 6.50 14.51 -3.43
C SER A 328 5.79 13.41 -4.21
N ARG A 329 6.25 13.19 -5.45
CA ARG A 329 5.81 12.07 -6.29
C ARG A 329 6.08 10.74 -5.58
N ALA A 330 5.08 9.86 -5.53
CA ALA A 330 5.21 8.49 -5.04
C ALA A 330 4.76 7.53 -6.14
N GLU A 331 5.73 6.91 -6.82
CA GLU A 331 5.49 6.00 -7.94
C GLU A 331 4.59 6.60 -9.04
N GLN A 332 3.36 6.10 -9.15
CA GLN A 332 2.39 6.46 -10.17
C GLN A 332 1.54 7.68 -9.73
N LEU A 333 1.62 8.08 -8.46
CA LEU A 333 0.93 9.25 -7.93
C LEU A 333 1.81 10.49 -8.07
N SER A 334 1.21 11.60 -8.50
CA SER A 334 1.90 12.90 -8.57
C SER A 334 2.31 13.45 -7.22
N ASP A 335 1.57 13.08 -6.17
CA ASP A 335 1.76 13.51 -4.79
C ASP A 335 1.10 12.49 -3.82
N GLY A 336 1.29 12.67 -2.52
CA GLY A 336 0.77 11.77 -1.49
C GLY A 336 -0.68 12.04 -1.06
N ARG A 337 -1.36 13.04 -1.61
CA ARG A 337 -2.71 13.45 -1.15
C ARG A 337 -3.77 12.35 -1.35
N PRO A 338 -3.78 11.57 -2.45
CA PRO A 338 -4.66 10.41 -2.59
C PRO A 338 -4.53 9.41 -1.43
N LEU A 339 -3.30 9.15 -0.97
CA LEU A 339 -3.05 8.24 0.16
C LEU A 339 -3.57 8.82 1.48
N VAL A 340 -3.43 10.12 1.71
CA VAL A 340 -4.06 10.80 2.86
C VAL A 340 -5.58 10.69 2.81
N GLN A 341 -6.20 10.82 1.63
CA GLN A 341 -7.64 10.66 1.45
C GLN A 341 -8.09 9.24 1.77
N VAL A 342 -7.36 8.20 1.32
CA VAL A 342 -7.62 6.80 1.71
C VAL A 342 -7.57 6.64 3.23
N LEU A 343 -6.56 7.18 3.91
CA LEU A 343 -6.42 7.06 5.36
C LEU A 343 -7.55 7.79 6.12
N LYS A 344 -7.92 9.00 5.68
CA LYS A 344 -9.04 9.75 6.25
C LYS A 344 -10.36 9.02 6.08
N GLY A 345 -10.61 8.50 4.87
CA GLY A 345 -11.76 7.66 4.58
C GLY A 345 -11.78 6.41 5.44
N LEU A 346 -10.65 5.71 5.57
CA LEU A 346 -10.50 4.53 6.40
C LEU A 346 -10.89 4.80 7.85
N GLY A 347 -10.39 5.91 8.41
CA GLY A 347 -10.79 6.38 9.73
C GLY A 347 -12.30 6.64 9.84
N ALA A 348 -12.86 7.45 8.93
CA ALA A 348 -14.27 7.80 8.94
C ALA A 348 -15.20 6.58 8.79
N GLY A 349 -14.95 5.72 7.80
CA GLY A 349 -15.74 4.51 7.56
C GLY A 349 -15.58 3.46 8.67
N GLY A 350 -14.39 3.40 9.28
CA GLY A 350 -14.07 2.52 10.40
C GLY A 350 -14.60 2.99 11.75
N ALA A 351 -14.97 4.28 11.86
CA ALA A 351 -15.17 4.96 13.14
C ALA A 351 -13.90 4.88 14.02
N LEU A 352 -12.75 5.18 13.41
CA LEU A 352 -11.42 5.13 13.99
C LEU A 352 -10.72 6.47 13.78
N ASP A 353 -10.07 6.99 14.82
CA ASP A 353 -9.23 8.18 14.71
C ASP A 353 -7.76 7.77 14.65
N PHE A 354 -7.10 8.07 13.53
CA PHE A 354 -5.69 7.80 13.31
C PHE A 354 -4.85 9.06 13.51
N LYS A 355 -3.86 8.97 14.40
CA LYS A 355 -2.76 9.93 14.49
C LYS A 355 -1.50 9.28 13.96
N ILE A 356 -0.97 9.84 12.87
CA ILE A 356 0.14 9.28 12.09
C ILE A 356 1.30 10.26 12.14
N THR A 357 2.40 9.91 12.78
CA THR A 357 3.63 10.72 12.77
C THR A 357 4.62 10.10 11.79
N VAL A 358 4.84 10.75 10.65
CA VAL A 358 5.89 10.36 9.70
C VAL A 358 7.24 10.63 10.33
N ALA A 359 8.02 9.58 10.57
CA ALA A 359 9.22 9.66 11.40
C ALA A 359 10.49 9.78 10.57
N SER A 360 10.56 9.13 9.41
CA SER A 360 11.68 9.22 8.48
C SER A 360 11.19 9.38 7.06
N PHE A 361 12.00 10.06 6.24
CA PHE A 361 11.72 10.28 4.82
C PHE A 361 13.04 10.35 4.03
N GLU A 362 13.42 9.27 3.34
CA GLU A 362 14.46 9.30 2.29
C GLU A 362 13.85 8.92 0.93
N ASP A 363 13.07 7.83 0.90
CA ASP A 363 12.27 7.44 -0.26
C ASP A 363 10.75 7.59 0.00
N PRO A 364 9.99 8.30 -0.86
CA PRO A 364 8.54 8.45 -0.69
C PRO A 364 7.79 7.12 -0.71
N HIS A 365 8.20 6.16 -1.54
CA HIS A 365 7.63 4.82 -1.63
C HIS A 365 7.72 4.11 -0.27
N HIS A 366 8.94 3.96 0.26
CA HIS A 366 9.17 3.23 1.51
C HIS A 366 8.49 3.93 2.70
N THR A 367 8.46 5.26 2.69
CA THR A 367 7.78 6.04 3.74
C THR A 367 6.27 5.79 3.75
N TRP A 368 5.62 5.82 2.58
CA TRP A 368 4.18 5.49 2.47
C TRP A 368 3.88 4.04 2.80
N GLU A 369 4.71 3.10 2.36
CA GLU A 369 4.58 1.69 2.76
C GLU A 369 4.69 1.55 4.28
N GLY A 370 5.64 2.24 4.92
CA GLY A 370 5.78 2.28 6.38
C GLY A 370 4.50 2.74 7.06
N VAL A 371 3.87 3.83 6.59
CA VAL A 371 2.59 4.33 7.09
C VAL A 371 1.48 3.28 6.98
N PHE A 372 1.25 2.72 5.79
CA PHE A 372 0.14 1.79 5.55
C PHE A 372 0.34 0.44 6.25
N ARG A 373 1.58 -0.03 6.34
CA ARG A 373 1.94 -1.20 7.15
C ARG A 373 1.65 -0.97 8.63
N GLY A 374 2.05 0.19 9.16
CA GLY A 374 1.76 0.57 10.54
C GLY A 374 0.27 0.60 10.83
N VAL A 375 -0.53 1.17 9.90
CA VAL A 375 -1.99 1.18 10.01
C VAL A 375 -2.56 -0.25 10.06
N GLY A 376 -2.13 -1.13 9.16
CA GLY A 376 -2.55 -2.53 9.20
C GLY A 376 -2.17 -3.27 10.50
N ILE A 377 -0.98 -3.02 11.04
CA ILE A 377 -0.53 -3.59 12.33
C ILE A 377 -1.35 -3.01 13.50
N ALA A 378 -1.66 -1.72 13.47
CA ALA A 378 -2.47 -1.08 14.51
C ALA A 378 -3.89 -1.65 14.52
N LEU A 379 -4.47 -1.88 13.33
CA LEU A 379 -5.76 -2.55 13.17
C LEU A 379 -5.71 -4.01 13.64
N ASP A 380 -4.66 -4.76 13.33
CA ASP A 380 -4.46 -6.11 13.86
C ASP A 380 -4.53 -6.12 15.39
N LYS A 381 -3.82 -5.22 16.06
CA LYS A 381 -3.84 -5.10 17.53
C LYS A 381 -5.24 -4.80 18.09
N MET A 382 -6.02 -3.96 17.40
CA MET A 382 -7.37 -3.58 17.83
C MET A 382 -8.41 -4.69 17.63
N PHE A 383 -8.33 -5.45 16.53
CA PHE A 383 -9.43 -6.31 16.06
C PHE A 383 -9.14 -7.81 16.13
N ASN A 384 -7.87 -8.22 16.21
CA ASN A 384 -7.51 -9.62 16.37
C ASN A 384 -7.34 -9.97 17.84
N GLU A 385 -7.59 -11.25 18.16
CA GLU A 385 -7.26 -11.76 19.48
C GLU A 385 -5.76 -11.61 19.67
N GLN A 386 -5.37 -10.93 20.75
CA GLN A 386 -3.97 -10.87 21.11
C GLN A 386 -3.47 -12.30 21.28
N PRO A 387 -2.36 -12.67 20.63
CA PRO A 387 -1.83 -14.01 20.69
C PRO A 387 -1.73 -14.47 22.14
N VAL A 388 -2.58 -15.42 22.52
CA VAL A 388 -2.34 -16.20 23.72
C VAL A 388 -1.11 -17.02 23.37
N ALA A 389 0.05 -16.57 23.84
CA ALA A 389 1.27 -17.36 23.74
C ALA A 389 0.90 -18.76 24.26
N PRO A 390 1.00 -19.84 23.46
CA PRO A 390 0.88 -21.16 24.04
C PRO A 390 2.01 -21.24 25.07
N ASN A 391 1.68 -21.58 26.32
CA ASN A 391 2.73 -21.74 27.31
C ASN A 391 3.71 -22.81 26.78
N PRO A 392 5.04 -22.56 26.83
CA PRO A 392 5.98 -23.65 26.64
C PRO A 392 5.58 -24.75 27.64
N PRO A 393 5.56 -26.04 27.24
CA PRO A 393 5.13 -27.11 28.12
C PRO A 393 5.84 -26.99 29.48
N SER A 394 5.04 -26.97 30.56
CA SER A 394 5.49 -26.75 31.93
C SER A 394 6.50 -27.83 32.31
N ASP A 395 7.73 -27.39 32.60
CA ASP A 395 8.84 -28.14 33.17
C ASP A 395 8.85 -29.65 32.96
N GLU A 396 9.73 -30.09 32.05
CA GLU A 396 10.66 -31.14 32.41
C GLU A 396 11.98 -30.89 31.67
N ARG A 397 13.08 -31.33 32.28
CA ARG A 397 14.38 -31.56 31.64
C ARG A 397 14.28 -32.69 30.58
N THR A 398 13.17 -32.78 29.86
CA THR A 398 12.99 -33.64 28.71
C THR A 398 13.72 -33.00 27.55
N GLU A 399 14.70 -33.74 27.04
CA GLU A 399 15.30 -33.49 25.74
C GLU A 399 14.19 -33.24 24.70
N ILE A 400 13.99 -31.97 24.30
CA ILE A 400 13.33 -31.58 23.04
C ILE A 400 13.89 -32.52 21.95
N PRO A 401 13.06 -33.38 21.34
CA PRO A 401 13.54 -34.35 20.37
C PRO A 401 14.20 -33.60 19.21
N ALA A 402 15.43 -34.01 18.86
CA ALA A 402 16.12 -33.52 17.68
C ALA A 402 15.29 -33.90 16.45
N ARG A 403 14.69 -32.91 15.77
CA ARG A 403 14.17 -33.13 14.42
C ARG A 403 15.31 -32.82 13.46
N PRO A 404 15.83 -33.78 12.69
CA PRO A 404 16.61 -33.44 11.52
C PRO A 404 15.70 -32.66 10.55
N LEU A 405 16.26 -31.66 9.87
CA LEU A 405 15.58 -30.78 8.91
C LEU A 405 14.59 -31.54 8.00
N PRO A 406 13.41 -30.98 7.67
CA PRO A 406 12.46 -31.58 6.75
C PRO A 406 13.12 -31.96 5.42
N THR A 407 12.92 -33.21 5.00
CA THR A 407 13.63 -33.83 3.87
C THR A 407 12.87 -33.72 2.54
N THR A 408 12.16 -32.62 2.31
CA THR A 408 11.34 -32.48 1.09
C THR A 408 11.47 -31.09 0.46
N GLY A 409 12.12 -31.03 -0.71
CA GLY A 409 11.84 -30.04 -1.76
C GLY A 409 12.83 -28.89 -1.96
N GLN A 410 13.43 -28.34 -0.90
CA GLN A 410 14.38 -27.19 -0.99
C GLN A 410 15.81 -27.54 -0.56
N GLN A 411 16.16 -28.82 -0.60
CA GLN A 411 17.39 -29.39 -0.02
C GLN A 411 18.72 -29.03 -0.71
N SER A 412 18.76 -28.08 -1.64
CA SER A 412 19.99 -27.74 -2.39
C SER A 412 20.58 -26.36 -2.13
N LEU A 413 19.94 -25.46 -1.36
CA LEU A 413 20.52 -24.14 -1.04
C LEU A 413 21.02 -24.00 0.40
N GLU A 414 20.30 -24.50 1.41
CA GLU A 414 20.72 -24.34 2.83
C GLU A 414 21.85 -25.28 3.28
N ARG A 415 22.21 -26.28 2.46
CA ARG A 415 23.34 -27.19 2.74
C ARG A 415 24.71 -26.57 2.46
N ALA A 416 24.77 -25.34 1.94
CA ALA A 416 25.99 -24.57 1.97
C ALA A 416 26.20 -24.04 3.39
N VAL A 417 27.00 -24.77 4.18
CA VAL A 417 27.60 -24.32 5.44
C VAL A 417 27.90 -22.82 5.37
N GLU A 418 27.12 -21.98 6.06
CA GLU A 418 27.57 -20.64 6.41
C GLU A 418 28.84 -20.83 7.24
N ARG A 419 30.00 -20.56 6.63
CA ARG A 419 31.31 -20.80 7.25
C ARG A 419 31.33 -20.16 8.65
N GLY A 420 31.56 -20.97 9.69
CA GLY A 420 31.71 -20.50 11.07
C GLY A 420 30.55 -20.82 12.01
N TRP A 421 29.40 -21.35 11.55
CA TRP A 421 28.27 -21.67 12.41
C TRP A 421 28.09 -23.16 12.67
N THR A 422 27.76 -23.51 13.91
CA THR A 422 27.35 -24.86 14.33
C THR A 422 26.00 -24.78 15.03
N ILE A 423 24.95 -25.28 14.38
CA ILE A 423 23.60 -25.35 14.94
C ILE A 423 23.50 -26.62 15.79
N GLN A 424 23.27 -26.46 17.09
CA GLN A 424 23.17 -27.60 18.02
C GLN A 424 21.72 -28.05 18.18
N ARG A 425 20.78 -27.10 18.27
CA ARG A 425 19.37 -27.37 18.53
C ARG A 425 18.49 -26.25 18.01
N VAL A 426 17.34 -26.58 17.42
CA VAL A 426 16.31 -25.64 16.99
C VAL A 426 14.92 -26.24 17.24
N SER A 427 13.97 -25.40 17.63
CA SER A 427 12.54 -25.72 17.82
C SER A 427 11.72 -24.43 17.80
N GLU A 428 10.40 -24.58 17.78
CA GLU A 428 9.46 -23.46 17.88
C GLU A 428 9.51 -22.73 19.24
N TRP A 429 10.26 -23.25 20.21
CA TRP A 429 10.38 -22.68 21.57
C TRP A 429 11.78 -22.18 21.88
N GLY A 430 12.78 -22.45 21.05
CA GLY A 430 14.17 -22.13 21.39
C GLY A 430 15.20 -22.69 20.42
N ALA A 431 16.40 -22.12 20.48
CA ALA A 431 17.53 -22.49 19.64
C ALA A 431 18.85 -22.46 20.43
N SER A 432 19.84 -23.24 19.97
CA SER A 432 21.21 -23.27 20.49
C SER A 432 22.19 -23.35 19.32
N LEU A 433 23.13 -22.42 19.27
CA LEU A 433 24.11 -22.28 18.20
C LEU A 433 25.46 -21.77 18.73
N GLU A 434 26.51 -22.15 18.01
CA GLU A 434 27.87 -21.66 18.18
C GLU A 434 28.32 -20.97 16.89
N ARG A 435 28.90 -19.78 17.01
CA ARG A 435 29.65 -19.10 15.95
C ARG A 435 31.13 -19.09 16.31
N ARG A 436 31.98 -19.45 15.36
CA ARG A 436 33.44 -19.46 15.50
C ARG A 436 34.07 -18.68 14.37
N THR A 437 34.86 -17.67 14.72
CA THR A 437 35.66 -16.87 13.79
C THR A 437 37.15 -16.97 14.16
N ALA A 438 37.98 -16.20 13.46
CA ALA A 438 39.37 -16.03 13.85
C ALA A 438 39.54 -15.20 15.14
N GLU A 439 38.50 -14.46 15.55
CA GLU A 439 38.53 -13.49 16.66
C GLU A 439 37.82 -13.99 17.90
N SER A 440 36.75 -14.79 17.74
CA SER A 440 35.87 -15.17 18.83
C SER A 440 35.24 -16.56 18.66
N VAL A 441 34.78 -17.11 19.79
CA VAL A 441 33.79 -18.18 19.84
C VAL A 441 32.60 -17.67 20.64
N VAL A 442 31.43 -17.64 20.02
CA VAL A 442 30.19 -17.19 20.65
C VAL A 442 29.20 -18.33 20.67
N ARG A 443 28.61 -18.60 21.84
CA ARG A 443 27.55 -19.59 22.01
C ARG A 443 26.31 -18.89 22.55
N VAL A 444 25.19 -19.08 21.87
CA VAL A 444 23.89 -18.60 22.32
C VAL A 444 22.96 -19.78 22.44
N SER A 445 22.29 -19.88 23.58
CA SER A 445 21.15 -20.77 23.80
C SER A 445 19.99 -19.97 24.37
N LEU A 446 18.81 -20.06 23.74
CA LEU A 446 17.62 -19.35 24.18
C LEU A 446 16.39 -20.24 24.20
N ARG A 447 15.45 -19.94 25.09
CA ARG A 447 14.13 -20.58 25.18
C ARG A 447 13.07 -19.56 25.56
N LEU A 448 11.97 -19.51 24.83
CA LEU A 448 10.80 -18.69 25.16
C LEU A 448 10.17 -19.17 26.47
N GLY A 449 9.83 -18.26 27.38
CA GLY A 449 9.27 -18.58 28.69
C GLY A 449 9.64 -17.55 29.76
N ALA A 450 9.57 -17.97 31.04
CA ALA A 450 9.91 -17.08 32.16
C ALA A 450 11.34 -16.53 32.01
N PRO A 451 11.53 -15.20 32.08
CA PRO A 451 12.78 -14.57 31.71
C PRO A 451 13.92 -14.91 32.68
N SER A 452 15.10 -15.15 32.14
CA SER A 452 16.34 -15.31 32.92
C SER A 452 17.56 -15.13 32.03
N VAL A 453 18.69 -14.69 32.58
CA VAL A 453 19.94 -14.55 31.81
C VAL A 453 21.10 -15.21 32.53
N ARG A 454 21.91 -15.94 31.77
CA ARG A 454 23.25 -16.42 32.15
C ARG A 454 24.23 -15.99 31.08
N CYS A 455 25.07 -15.02 31.37
CA CYS A 455 26.06 -14.51 30.43
C CYS A 455 27.47 -14.70 30.98
N THR A 456 28.40 -15.15 30.14
CA THR A 456 29.82 -15.28 30.49
C THR A 456 30.66 -14.76 29.33
N ILE A 457 31.42 -13.69 29.56
CA ILE A 457 32.23 -13.04 28.53
C ILE A 457 33.68 -13.09 28.96
N ASN A 458 34.50 -13.85 28.21
CA ASN A 458 35.92 -14.03 28.47
C ASN A 458 36.74 -13.19 27.48
N VAL A 459 37.24 -12.05 27.96
CA VAL A 459 38.05 -11.08 27.20
C VAL A 459 39.29 -10.68 28.02
N ALA A 460 40.22 -9.93 27.41
CA ALA A 460 41.35 -9.37 28.14
C ALA A 460 40.86 -8.33 29.17
N ASN A 461 41.53 -8.24 30.34
CA ASN A 461 41.18 -7.32 31.43
C ASN A 461 41.13 -5.83 31.04
N SER A 462 41.69 -5.45 29.90
CA SER A 462 41.69 -4.07 29.39
C SER A 462 40.41 -3.69 28.64
N ILE A 463 39.47 -4.63 28.46
CA ILE A 463 38.21 -4.43 27.73
C ILE A 463 37.07 -4.53 28.75
N ASP A 464 36.35 -3.43 28.97
CA ASP A 464 35.18 -3.44 29.86
C ASP A 464 33.90 -3.74 29.06
N VAL A 465 33.31 -4.88 29.35
CA VAL A 465 32.05 -5.37 28.77
C VAL A 465 31.10 -5.85 29.86
N THR A 466 31.37 -5.44 31.11
CA THR A 466 30.59 -5.90 32.28
C THR A 466 29.12 -5.53 32.13
N GLY A 467 28.85 -4.38 31.51
CA GLY A 467 27.51 -3.92 31.20
C GLY A 467 26.68 -4.72 30.22
N MET A 468 27.30 -5.59 29.42
CA MET A 468 26.56 -6.36 28.41
C MET A 468 25.59 -7.33 29.07
N VAL A 469 25.92 -7.83 30.27
CA VAL A 469 25.05 -8.76 31.00
C VAL A 469 23.73 -8.10 31.38
N ASP A 470 23.78 -6.84 31.83
CA ASP A 470 22.59 -6.08 32.24
C ASP A 470 21.70 -5.74 31.03
N LEU A 471 22.30 -5.31 29.92
CA LEU A 471 21.56 -5.02 28.69
C LEU A 471 20.91 -6.28 28.10
N LEU A 472 21.61 -7.42 28.11
CA LEU A 472 21.04 -8.70 27.70
C LEU A 472 19.92 -9.16 28.65
N ALA A 473 19.99 -8.82 29.94
CA ALA A 473 18.91 -9.07 30.90
C ALA A 473 17.66 -8.27 30.56
N GLU A 474 17.78 -6.99 30.24
CA GLU A 474 16.67 -6.16 29.77
C GLU A 474 16.05 -6.71 28.49
N PHE A 475 16.87 -7.11 27.52
CA PHE A 475 16.39 -7.75 26.29
C PHE A 475 15.62 -9.05 26.56
N ALA A 476 16.18 -9.94 27.38
CA ALA A 476 15.56 -11.22 27.71
C ALA A 476 14.23 -11.07 28.46
N GLU A 477 14.16 -10.08 29.33
CA GLU A 477 12.94 -9.72 30.05
C GLU A 477 11.87 -9.18 29.10
N GLY A 478 12.21 -8.30 28.15
CA GLY A 478 11.28 -7.81 27.13
C GLY A 478 10.80 -8.88 26.17
N ALA A 479 11.71 -9.76 25.74
CA ALA A 479 11.41 -10.84 24.81
C ALA A 479 10.77 -12.07 25.49
N THR A 480 10.63 -12.06 26.82
CA THR A 480 10.13 -13.20 27.61
C THR A 480 10.89 -14.49 27.29
N LEU A 481 12.21 -14.48 27.52
CA LEU A 481 13.06 -15.63 27.23
C LEU A 481 14.12 -15.91 28.30
N GLN A 482 14.49 -17.18 28.40
CA GLN A 482 15.69 -17.64 29.08
C GLN A 482 16.84 -17.53 28.09
N LEU A 483 17.89 -16.78 28.42
CA LEU A 483 19.05 -16.53 27.58
C LEU A 483 20.33 -17.03 28.23
N SER A 484 21.12 -17.79 27.49
CA SER A 484 22.48 -18.16 27.85
C SER A 484 23.43 -17.67 26.76
N VAL A 485 24.41 -16.83 27.12
CA VAL A 485 25.44 -16.34 26.20
C VAL A 485 26.82 -16.69 26.75
N THR A 486 27.68 -17.24 25.92
CA THR A 486 29.11 -17.37 26.21
C THR A 486 29.91 -16.75 25.09
N TYR A 487 30.85 -15.87 25.42
CA TYR A 487 31.80 -15.29 24.49
C TYR A 487 33.22 -15.62 24.94
N GLU A 488 34.06 -16.07 24.02
CA GLU A 488 35.47 -16.37 24.26
C GLU A 488 36.32 -15.72 23.18
N ALA A 489 37.17 -14.75 23.57
CA ALA A 489 38.11 -14.10 22.67
C ALA A 489 39.24 -15.07 22.28
N MET A 490 39.45 -15.28 20.98
CA MET A 490 40.55 -16.09 20.45
C MET A 490 41.82 -15.25 20.19
N ARG A 491 41.68 -13.92 20.14
CA ARG A 491 42.75 -12.91 19.97
C ARG A 491 42.43 -11.68 20.82
N LEU A 492 43.29 -10.66 20.84
CA LEU A 492 42.94 -9.33 21.36
C LEU A 492 41.66 -8.85 20.65
N SER A 493 40.57 -8.74 21.41
CA SER A 493 39.26 -8.31 20.95
C SER A 493 38.98 -6.89 21.42
N SER A 494 37.97 -6.24 20.86
CA SER A 494 37.46 -4.93 21.28
C SER A 494 36.03 -5.09 21.82
N SER A 495 35.54 -4.09 22.55
CA SER A 495 34.15 -4.05 23.01
C SER A 495 33.15 -4.10 21.84
N HIS A 496 33.41 -3.44 20.71
CA HIS A 496 32.56 -3.56 19.52
C HIS A 496 32.50 -4.98 18.93
N VAL A 497 33.63 -5.71 18.83
CA VAL A 497 33.61 -7.11 18.31
C VAL A 497 32.81 -8.01 19.24
N VAL A 498 32.90 -7.79 20.57
CA VAL A 498 32.07 -8.51 21.54
C VAL A 498 30.59 -8.23 21.31
N ALA A 499 30.23 -6.95 21.16
CA ALA A 499 28.86 -6.50 20.93
C ALA A 499 28.28 -7.06 19.61
N GLU A 500 28.99 -6.88 18.50
CA GLU A 500 28.60 -7.33 17.15
C GLU A 500 28.38 -8.85 17.10
N ASP A 501 29.36 -9.63 17.57
CA ASP A 501 29.31 -11.08 17.46
C ASP A 501 28.24 -11.70 18.37
N ILE A 502 28.00 -11.12 19.55
CA ILE A 502 26.87 -11.51 20.40
C ILE A 502 25.56 -11.18 19.71
N GLY A 503 25.41 -9.95 19.19
CA GLY A 503 24.22 -9.52 18.46
C GLY A 503 23.90 -10.45 17.29
N MET A 504 24.89 -10.69 16.43
CA MET A 504 24.81 -11.60 15.27
C MET A 504 24.38 -13.01 15.66
N THR A 505 25.00 -13.58 16.70
CA THR A 505 24.70 -14.93 17.18
C THR A 505 23.30 -15.01 17.79
N LEU A 506 22.89 -14.00 18.56
CA LEU A 506 21.56 -13.93 19.14
C LEU A 506 20.46 -13.74 18.09
N GLY A 507 20.65 -12.82 17.14
CA GLY A 507 19.72 -12.58 16.04
C GLY A 507 19.50 -13.83 15.21
N ARG A 508 20.58 -14.55 14.87
CA ARG A 508 20.52 -15.81 14.11
C ARG A 508 19.77 -16.91 14.87
N ALA A 509 19.93 -16.98 16.20
CA ALA A 509 19.17 -17.91 17.04
C ALA A 509 17.67 -17.63 16.99
N LEU A 510 17.29 -16.36 17.11
CA LEU A 510 15.90 -15.93 17.06
C LEU A 510 15.28 -16.14 15.67
N ARG A 511 16.07 -15.97 14.59
CA ARG A 511 15.64 -16.30 13.22
C ARG A 511 15.22 -17.76 13.09
N TYR A 512 16.01 -18.70 13.61
CA TYR A 512 15.65 -20.12 13.58
C TYR A 512 14.37 -20.41 14.35
N VAL A 513 14.19 -19.79 15.54
CA VAL A 513 12.94 -19.93 16.30
C VAL A 513 11.76 -19.35 15.51
N ALA A 514 11.93 -18.19 14.87
CA ALA A 514 10.89 -17.57 14.06
C ALA A 514 10.45 -18.47 12.90
N ILE A 515 11.40 -19.08 12.19
CA ILE A 515 11.11 -20.01 11.07
C ILE A 515 10.32 -21.23 11.54
N GLU A 516 10.76 -21.91 12.61
CA GLU A 516 10.03 -23.07 13.14
C GLU A 516 8.63 -22.70 13.66
N ARG A 517 8.51 -21.54 14.34
CA ARG A 517 7.20 -21.04 14.82
C ARG A 517 6.27 -20.69 13.68
N MET A 518 6.80 -20.09 12.62
CA MET A 518 6.05 -19.73 11.42
C MET A 518 5.45 -20.96 10.74
N ASP A 519 6.25 -22.03 10.58
CA ASP A 519 5.78 -23.29 10.00
C ASP A 519 4.72 -23.96 10.88
N LYS A 520 4.92 -23.95 12.21
CA LYS A 520 4.05 -24.67 13.13
C LYS A 520 2.75 -23.95 13.49
N PHE A 521 2.80 -22.63 13.65
CA PHE A 521 1.69 -21.84 14.20
C PHE A 521 1.34 -20.60 13.37
N GLY A 522 2.22 -20.19 12.44
CA GLY A 522 2.21 -18.83 11.91
C GLY A 522 2.66 -17.80 12.95
N ILE A 523 3.30 -16.73 12.50
CA ILE A 523 3.72 -15.61 13.37
C ILE A 523 3.36 -14.26 12.76
N GLN A 524 3.37 -13.21 13.56
CA GLN A 524 3.19 -11.84 13.07
C GLN A 524 4.34 -11.41 12.14
N GLY A 525 5.57 -11.75 12.51
CA GLY A 525 6.77 -11.51 11.71
C GLY A 525 7.21 -10.04 11.60
N ALA A 526 6.47 -9.13 12.22
CA ALA A 526 6.91 -7.79 12.59
C ALA A 526 6.39 -7.46 14.00
N GLY A 527 7.11 -6.63 14.74
CA GLY A 527 6.72 -6.20 16.08
C GLY A 527 7.30 -4.83 16.42
N SER A 528 6.70 -4.17 17.40
CA SER A 528 7.16 -2.87 17.88
C SER A 528 6.86 -2.67 19.36
N SER A 529 7.72 -1.92 20.04
CA SER A 529 7.55 -1.43 21.39
C SER A 529 7.53 0.11 21.40
N ILE A 530 6.74 0.69 22.29
CA ILE A 530 6.79 2.11 22.60
C ILE A 530 6.87 2.19 24.13
N ARG A 531 8.02 2.57 24.67
CA ARG A 531 8.21 2.70 26.13
C ARG A 531 8.39 4.17 26.48
N ASP A 532 7.49 4.68 27.32
CA ASP A 532 7.68 5.94 28.06
C ASP A 532 8.46 5.60 29.34
N PRO A 533 9.68 6.13 29.55
CA PRO A 533 10.53 5.67 30.62
C PRO A 533 9.99 5.95 32.03
N ASN A 534 9.03 6.86 32.24
CA ASN A 534 8.36 7.12 33.54
C ASN A 534 7.20 8.13 33.40
N GLU A 535 6.06 7.76 32.81
CA GLU A 535 4.83 8.60 32.74
C GLU A 535 5.09 10.10 32.44
N GLY A 536 5.94 10.39 31.44
CA GLY A 536 6.19 11.77 30.97
C GLY A 536 7.40 12.51 31.55
N MET A 537 8.25 11.88 32.38
CA MET A 537 9.51 12.52 32.84
C MET A 537 10.67 12.40 31.84
N TYR A 538 10.63 11.39 30.97
CA TYR A 538 11.59 11.13 29.90
C TYR A 538 10.85 10.91 28.59
N GLN A 539 11.51 11.16 27.46
CA GLN A 539 10.87 10.98 26.15
C GLN A 539 10.89 9.50 25.72
N PRO A 540 9.91 9.03 24.93
CA PRO A 540 9.77 7.61 24.62
C PRO A 540 10.87 7.07 23.70
N ILE A 541 11.34 5.85 23.97
CA ILE A 541 12.12 5.07 22.99
C ILE A 541 11.15 4.10 22.30
N ARG A 542 11.19 4.11 20.97
CA ARG A 542 10.32 3.24 20.17
C ARG A 542 11.21 2.36 19.31
N VAL A 543 11.01 1.06 19.40
CA VAL A 543 11.76 0.08 18.64
C VAL A 543 10.77 -0.69 17.80
N GLY A 544 11.11 -0.95 16.56
CA GLY A 544 10.40 -2.00 15.84
C GLY A 544 11.32 -2.79 14.94
N VAL A 545 10.86 -4.00 14.66
CA VAL A 545 11.59 -5.05 13.99
C VAL A 545 10.66 -5.74 12.99
N SER A 546 11.15 -5.98 11.79
CA SER A 546 10.44 -6.71 10.74
C SER A 546 11.36 -7.75 10.12
N MET A 547 10.98 -9.02 10.16
CA MET A 547 11.76 -10.11 9.56
C MET A 547 11.34 -10.29 8.11
N GLU A 548 12.16 -9.78 7.20
CA GLU A 548 11.87 -9.75 5.76
C GLU A 548 12.96 -10.41 4.90
N GLY A 549 14.00 -10.98 5.53
CA GLY A 549 15.12 -11.59 4.82
C GLY A 549 16.19 -10.58 4.39
N ARG A 550 16.12 -9.34 4.87
CA ARG A 550 17.05 -8.26 4.51
C ARG A 550 17.56 -7.57 5.77
N LYS A 551 18.87 -7.28 5.81
CA LYS A 551 19.49 -6.49 6.88
C LYS A 551 19.31 -5.01 6.57
N PHE A 552 18.56 -4.32 7.42
CA PHE A 552 18.51 -2.86 7.47
C PHE A 552 18.40 -2.42 8.92
N TRP A 553 19.05 -1.35 9.33
CA TRP A 553 18.72 -0.74 10.61
C TRP A 553 19.07 0.75 10.63
N LYS A 554 18.35 1.52 11.45
CA LYS A 554 18.58 2.96 11.57
C LYS A 554 18.05 3.55 12.89
N TYR A 555 18.80 4.52 13.42
CA TYR A 555 18.29 5.47 14.41
C TYR A 555 17.57 6.63 13.72
N VAL A 556 16.35 6.92 14.17
CA VAL A 556 15.54 8.04 13.69
C VAL A 556 15.28 8.97 14.87
N PRO A 557 16.06 10.04 15.01
CA PRO A 557 15.82 10.97 16.10
C PRO A 557 14.57 11.81 15.80
N MET A 558 13.59 11.76 16.70
CA MET A 558 12.25 12.29 16.47
C MET A 558 12.18 13.82 16.60
N SER A 559 13.02 14.40 17.45
CA SER A 559 12.97 15.81 17.82
C SER A 559 14.31 16.57 17.70
N GLN A 560 15.36 15.95 17.13
CA GLN A 560 16.69 16.54 16.85
C GLN A 560 17.20 16.12 15.47
N ASP A 561 18.18 16.85 14.95
CA ASP A 561 18.96 16.37 13.82
C ASP A 561 19.87 15.18 14.22
N TYR A 562 20.32 14.43 13.22
CA TYR A 562 21.11 13.22 13.44
C TYR A 562 22.50 13.53 14.01
N GLY A 563 23.08 14.68 13.67
CA GLY A 563 24.39 15.09 14.16
C GLY A 563 24.38 15.36 15.66
N ASP A 564 23.34 16.02 16.15
CA ASP A 564 23.14 16.29 17.57
C ASP A 564 22.74 15.03 18.34
N PHE A 565 21.89 14.17 17.77
CA PHE A 565 21.64 12.83 18.33
C PHE A 565 22.94 12.05 18.56
N ARG A 566 23.83 12.00 17.56
CA ARG A 566 25.11 11.29 17.69
C ARG A 566 25.95 11.82 18.84
N LYS A 567 26.02 13.15 19.03
CA LYS A 567 26.78 13.76 20.13
C LYS A 567 26.12 13.56 21.49
N ASN A 568 24.79 13.52 21.54
CA ASN A 568 24.03 13.51 22.80
C ASN A 568 23.80 12.10 23.34
N PHE A 569 23.73 11.09 22.47
CA PHE A 569 23.36 9.73 22.84
C PHE A 569 24.46 8.70 22.53
N LEU A 570 25.10 8.78 21.36
CA LEU A 570 25.97 7.71 20.85
C LEU A 570 27.47 7.91 21.17
N VAL A 571 28.08 8.97 20.65
CA VAL A 571 29.54 9.10 20.61
C VAL A 571 30.08 9.79 21.86
N GLY A 572 31.10 9.19 22.49
CA GLY A 572 31.83 9.80 23.61
C GLY A 572 31.13 9.66 24.96
N HIS A 573 30.20 8.70 25.09
CA HIS A 573 29.49 8.42 26.33
C HIS A 573 29.88 7.05 26.87
N THR A 574 30.17 6.99 28.17
CA THR A 574 30.44 5.74 28.88
C THR A 574 29.29 5.47 29.83
N LEU A 575 28.70 4.28 29.72
CA LEU A 575 27.64 3.85 30.61
C LEU A 575 28.20 3.58 32.02
N ALA A 576 27.32 3.55 33.02
CA ALA A 576 27.71 3.31 34.42
C ALA A 576 28.44 1.96 34.64
N ASN A 577 28.30 1.06 33.69
CA ASN A 577 28.90 -0.28 33.64
C ASN A 577 30.09 -0.38 32.65
N GLY A 578 30.72 0.75 32.32
CA GLY A 578 32.00 0.82 31.60
C GLY A 578 31.92 0.61 30.09
N LEU A 579 30.75 0.29 29.54
CA LEU A 579 30.53 0.17 28.10
C LEU A 579 30.52 1.53 27.41
N TYR A 580 31.14 1.60 26.24
CA TYR A 580 31.03 2.75 25.36
C TYR A 580 29.73 2.66 24.57
N SER A 581 28.98 3.76 24.56
CA SER A 581 27.70 3.87 23.87
C SER A 581 27.85 3.66 22.36
N GLU A 582 28.96 4.13 21.79
CA GLU A 582 29.29 3.92 20.38
C GLU A 582 29.47 2.45 19.99
N ASP A 583 29.93 1.56 20.87
CA ASP A 583 30.11 0.13 20.55
C ASP A 583 28.77 -0.65 20.57
N LEU A 584 27.70 -0.06 21.09
CA LEU A 584 26.39 -0.71 21.17
C LEU A 584 25.59 -0.57 19.87
N ASP A 585 25.99 0.32 18.96
CA ASP A 585 25.43 0.34 17.60
C ASP A 585 25.85 -0.91 16.80
N ASP A 586 27.06 -1.42 17.03
CA ASP A 586 27.57 -2.68 16.48
C ASP A 586 26.77 -3.90 16.97
N PHE A 587 26.26 -3.88 18.20
CA PHE A 587 25.32 -4.92 18.66
C PHE A 587 24.04 -4.92 17.80
N ILE A 588 23.46 -3.74 17.52
CA ILE A 588 22.24 -3.62 16.72
C ILE A 588 22.51 -4.05 15.27
N ASP A 589 23.65 -3.64 14.71
CA ASP A 589 24.08 -4.04 13.37
C ASP A 589 24.26 -5.56 13.25
N GLY A 590 24.97 -6.15 14.22
CA GLY A 590 25.16 -7.58 14.34
C GLY A 590 23.81 -8.29 14.46
N PHE A 591 22.95 -7.85 15.37
CA PHE A 591 21.63 -8.43 15.62
C PHE A 591 20.73 -8.39 14.39
N ALA A 592 20.65 -7.25 13.69
CA ALA A 592 19.90 -7.11 12.44
C ALA A 592 20.43 -8.06 11.35
N GLY A 593 21.76 -8.21 11.24
CA GLY A 593 22.38 -9.15 10.30
C GLY A 593 22.17 -10.62 10.65
N GLY A 594 22.17 -10.95 11.93
CA GLY A 594 21.89 -12.28 12.44
C GLY A 594 20.44 -12.68 12.17
N LEU A 595 19.52 -11.77 12.47
CA LEU A 595 18.07 -11.98 12.32
C LEU A 595 17.60 -11.86 10.86
N GLU A 596 18.36 -11.19 9.99
CA GLU A 596 17.96 -10.80 8.63
C GLU A 596 16.67 -9.97 8.63
N SER A 597 16.71 -8.91 9.44
CA SER A 597 15.56 -8.03 9.69
C SER A 597 15.88 -6.55 9.47
N SER A 598 14.82 -5.79 9.19
CA SER A 598 14.81 -4.34 9.32
C SER A 598 14.55 -3.93 10.77
N ILE A 599 15.37 -3.04 11.34
CA ILE A 599 15.21 -2.52 12.70
C ILE A 599 15.21 -0.99 12.69
N ILE A 600 14.13 -0.37 13.16
CA ILE A 600 14.04 1.07 13.32
C ILE A 600 13.95 1.42 14.79
N ILE A 601 14.77 2.39 15.21
CA ILE A 601 14.81 2.88 16.58
C ILE A 601 14.55 4.38 16.58
N HIS A 602 13.38 4.78 17.07
CA HIS A 602 13.04 6.18 17.27
C HIS A 602 13.51 6.65 18.64
N VAL A 603 14.31 7.71 18.66
CA VAL A 603 14.90 8.28 19.89
C VAL A 603 14.58 9.76 19.96
N ASP A 604 14.04 10.22 21.08
CA ASP A 604 13.74 11.65 21.28
C ASP A 604 14.95 12.42 21.87
N ASN A 605 14.83 13.75 21.91
CA ASN A 605 15.89 14.62 22.42
C ASN A 605 16.13 14.42 23.90
N ASN A 606 17.39 14.65 24.29
CA ASN A 606 17.82 14.60 25.68
C ASN A 606 17.64 13.22 26.33
N THR A 607 17.47 12.17 25.52
CA THR A 607 17.58 10.80 26.01
C THR A 607 18.98 10.63 26.58
N ASP A 608 19.08 10.40 27.88
CA ASP A 608 20.34 10.15 28.57
C ASP A 608 20.87 8.76 28.17
N PRO A 609 22.14 8.62 27.74
CA PRO A 609 22.69 7.32 27.33
C PRO A 609 22.60 6.24 28.42
N VAL A 610 22.86 6.62 29.68
CA VAL A 610 22.93 5.67 30.81
C VAL A 610 21.58 5.01 31.05
N THR A 611 20.50 5.77 30.98
CA THR A 611 19.14 5.27 31.11
C THR A 611 18.58 4.74 29.79
N GLY A 612 18.90 5.36 28.66
CA GLY A 612 18.30 5.05 27.37
C GLY A 612 18.67 3.68 26.80
N TRP A 613 19.91 3.21 26.96
CA TRP A 613 20.31 1.89 26.44
C TRP A 613 19.56 0.72 27.08
N PRO A 614 19.42 0.63 28.42
CA PRO A 614 18.53 -0.35 29.05
C PRO A 614 17.10 -0.33 28.49
N PHE A 615 16.50 0.85 28.31
CA PHE A 615 15.16 1.00 27.74
C PHE A 615 15.08 0.53 26.28
N LEU A 616 16.11 0.82 25.49
CA LEU A 616 16.23 0.38 24.11
C LEU A 616 16.32 -1.14 24.03
N PHE A 617 17.18 -1.79 24.82
CA PHE A 617 17.32 -3.25 24.84
C PHE A 617 16.02 -3.93 25.29
N ARG A 618 15.36 -3.39 26.32
CA ARG A 618 14.05 -3.87 26.76
C ARG A 618 12.99 -3.72 25.68
N GLY A 619 12.95 -2.57 25.00
CA GLY A 619 12.05 -2.33 23.87
C GLY A 619 12.32 -3.24 22.68
N LEU A 620 13.59 -3.47 22.33
CA LEU A 620 13.97 -4.43 21.30
C LEU A 620 13.48 -5.84 21.65
N GLY A 621 13.58 -6.24 22.92
CA GLY A 621 13.00 -7.50 23.41
C GLY A 621 11.48 -7.56 23.24
N GLU A 622 10.75 -6.52 23.67
CA GLU A 622 9.30 -6.43 23.53
C GLU A 622 8.85 -6.44 22.06
N ALA A 623 9.58 -5.75 21.18
CA ALA A 623 9.36 -5.78 19.74
C ALA A 623 9.58 -7.18 19.16
N MET A 624 10.60 -7.91 19.63
CA MET A 624 10.83 -9.32 19.27
C MET A 624 9.73 -10.26 19.76
N ALA A 625 9.20 -10.05 20.97
CA ALA A 625 8.04 -10.80 21.45
C ALA A 625 6.82 -10.58 20.53
N GLY A 626 6.59 -9.33 20.11
CA GLY A 626 5.57 -8.98 19.12
C GLY A 626 5.80 -9.65 17.76
N LEU A 627 7.05 -9.76 17.30
CA LEU A 627 7.40 -10.43 16.06
C LEU A 627 7.12 -11.95 16.10
N LEU A 628 7.49 -12.61 17.19
CA LEU A 628 7.36 -14.06 17.40
C LEU A 628 5.96 -14.50 17.87
N ALA A 629 5.10 -13.52 18.12
CA ALA A 629 3.71 -13.69 18.49
C ALA A 629 2.97 -14.58 17.47
N VAL A 630 2.22 -15.56 17.98
CA VAL A 630 1.49 -16.52 17.14
C VAL A 630 0.40 -15.80 16.35
N ASN A 631 0.33 -16.06 15.05
CA ASN A 631 -0.77 -15.60 14.22
C ASN A 631 -1.30 -16.79 13.40
N PRO A 632 -2.36 -17.48 13.86
CA PRO A 632 -2.88 -18.67 13.20
C PRO A 632 -3.37 -18.41 11.77
N HIS A 633 -3.77 -17.17 11.48
CA HIS A 633 -4.19 -16.78 10.14
C HIS A 633 -3.00 -16.81 9.16
N ARG A 634 -1.76 -16.70 9.66
CA ARG A 634 -0.50 -16.72 8.89
C ARG A 634 0.21 -18.08 8.90
N LEU A 635 -0.50 -19.18 9.14
CA LEU A 635 0.11 -20.52 9.21
C LEU A 635 0.92 -20.84 7.94
N SER A 636 2.22 -21.15 8.12
CA SER A 636 3.18 -21.44 7.05
C SER A 636 3.36 -20.33 6.00
N LEU A 637 3.02 -19.08 6.34
CA LEU A 637 3.17 -17.92 5.46
C LEU A 637 4.31 -17.02 5.93
N ALA A 638 5.14 -16.56 4.99
CA ALA A 638 6.16 -15.57 5.32
C ALA A 638 5.54 -14.21 5.71
N PRO A 639 6.24 -13.36 6.49
CA PRO A 639 5.69 -12.11 7.00
C PRO A 639 5.47 -11.04 5.93
N GLY A 640 6.27 -11.03 4.86
CA GLY A 640 6.21 -10.05 3.79
C GLY A 640 5.08 -10.31 2.79
N VAL A 641 4.61 -9.25 2.11
CA VAL A 641 3.46 -9.30 1.16
C VAL A 641 3.67 -10.32 0.03
N LYS A 642 4.94 -10.56 -0.35
CA LYS A 642 5.36 -11.55 -1.36
C LYS A 642 5.29 -13.01 -0.87
N ALA A 643 4.95 -13.24 0.40
CA ALA A 643 4.91 -14.55 1.04
C ALA A 643 6.25 -15.34 0.99
N THR A 644 7.38 -14.64 0.85
CA THR A 644 8.73 -15.22 0.85
C THR A 644 9.67 -14.48 1.82
N LEU A 645 10.65 -15.20 2.37
CA LEU A 645 11.85 -14.64 3.04
C LEU A 645 13.01 -14.76 2.05
N ALA A 646 13.40 -13.67 1.39
CA ALA A 646 14.47 -13.68 0.39
C ALA A 646 15.15 -12.32 0.27
#